data_AF-A0AAW8EJV6-F1
#
_entry.id   AF-A0AAW8EJV6-F1
#
_cell.length_a   1.000
_cell.length_b   1.000
_cell.length_c   1.000
_cell.angle_alpha   90.00
_cell.angle_beta   90.00
_cell.angle_gamma   90.00
#
_symmetry.space_group_name_H-M   'P 1'
#
loop_
_entity.id
_entity.type
_entity.pdbx_description
1 polymer ?
#
loop_
_entity_poly.entity_id
_entity_poly.type
_entity_poly.pdbx_seq_one_letter_code
_entity_poly.pdbx_strand_id
1 'polypeptide(L)'
;MRRNLGWCVLLLCSVMIAGCGGGSGNGSGVSSQDDVGAKSSAAEPSVLIARADLATPADEQAGSNAKELNSIIRPLAKSPFWLARNGQFHVYAGNGSRQRLDINFDTKSYTVTDNLRQTTSGTFSEDALEPGTFVFASSRITSAVNTARFRVTADAIVGAFPFEKPWSNPVSYQVVPFVAARSFVTDRSQLDGNYNRLGISHNSNGISDSQILAMRIAGGGTTLEMCFDNAIYRIESCPAVSKRTYAIAPSPDSAWTAINVAAPGDLLQFRMARIGGENVWLSGGYTNAAPDVHVFRVGLPDSANWPRIRYVGASTEGSWGTNVFDATTSLRSAITPEGVSGDLNLPFASIGGPQGIRILNVAGPKKYYAIQNGVLSIIVGTRNPETQGYIQVNLLKDQLDARSGRYTVFASNGTEQTLDVDFETQRYSMSAPGGDTVTGTFSEDANDRGTYIFASERIATITNTARFRTTTDAVVGAFPFAVFKSDPVVHVAQPFIAARSFVTDRSQLAGLFDVLITSKTATPDVPLQVAAEWQLRINASGTIATQCSSGASSSCQQPGTPPLSFDFSISPGASPGIWLLGNNEDPIFAVRIARIGGRRVLLQATEMWVPISGPPYAAPASMLLTGLAQSPPGSSDANWPTLNMHSASTASSFGTAITDTTSYATHYFLPDGTSTDLTLALQPVAGNPQMRQGLDSNGNQYFLVQNGAILFMAPGRPAVPYLHIGLAD
;
A
#
# COMPACT_ATOMS: atom_id res chain seq x y z
N MET A 1 -28.89 -16.17 47.94
CA MET A 1 -27.87 -15.77 48.94
C MET A 1 -27.31 -14.41 48.55
N ARG A 2 -27.26 -13.45 49.50
CA ARG A 2 -26.89 -12.04 49.33
C ARG A 2 -25.38 -11.81 49.44
N ARG A 3 -24.85 -10.84 48.66
CA ARG A 3 -23.91 -9.72 49.02
C ARG A 3 -23.48 -9.03 47.70
N ASN A 4 -23.88 -7.79 47.34
CA ASN A 4 -23.46 -6.44 47.80
C ASN A 4 -21.94 -6.25 47.81
N LEU A 5 -21.27 -5.20 47.29
CA LEU A 5 -21.54 -3.75 47.07
C LEU A 5 -20.42 -3.21 46.10
N GLY A 6 -20.61 -2.28 45.14
CA GLY A 6 -20.45 -0.80 45.21
C GLY A 6 -18.99 -0.32 45.42
N TRP A 7 -18.41 0.79 44.90
CA TRP A 7 -18.68 1.87 43.93
C TRP A 7 -17.48 2.88 44.01
N CYS A 8 -17.43 3.90 43.12
CA CYS A 8 -16.65 5.18 43.15
C CYS A 8 -15.16 5.17 42.75
N VAL A 9 -14.63 6.01 41.82
CA VAL A 9 -14.68 7.48 41.54
C VAL A 9 -13.88 8.35 42.54
N LEU A 10 -12.78 8.98 42.06
CA LEU A 10 -12.29 10.36 42.33
C LEU A 10 -10.83 10.47 41.79
N LEU A 11 -10.45 11.36 40.86
CA LEU A 11 -10.35 12.83 40.83
C LEU A 11 -9.03 13.39 41.40
N LEU A 12 -8.44 14.27 40.58
CA LEU A 12 -7.23 15.07 40.70
C LEU A 12 -6.97 15.72 42.07
N CYS A 13 -5.68 15.80 42.43
CA CYS A 13 -5.12 16.93 43.17
C CYS A 13 -3.63 17.15 42.82
N SER A 14 -3.29 18.41 42.58
CA SER A 14 -2.01 19.00 42.23
C SER A 14 -1.04 19.14 43.41
N VAL A 15 0.28 19.06 43.16
CA VAL A 15 1.33 19.57 44.07
C VAL A 15 2.45 20.24 43.26
N MET A 16 2.68 21.52 43.56
CA MET A 16 3.86 22.33 43.23
C MET A 16 5.05 21.89 44.08
N ILE A 17 6.27 21.86 43.51
CA ILE A 17 7.52 22.01 44.28
C ILE A 17 8.45 22.97 43.54
N ALA A 18 8.76 24.08 44.22
CA ALA A 18 9.85 24.99 43.92
C ALA A 18 11.15 24.44 44.54
N GLY A 19 12.29 24.65 43.86
CA GLY A 19 13.63 24.38 44.38
C GLY A 19 14.65 25.34 43.76
N CYS A 20 15.22 26.19 44.62
CA CYS A 20 16.22 27.22 44.34
C CYS A 20 17.62 26.69 44.02
N GLY A 21 18.40 27.53 43.33
CA GLY A 21 19.88 27.55 43.25
C GLY A 21 20.33 27.75 41.80
N GLY A 22 21.00 28.81 41.35
CA GLY A 22 21.76 29.87 42.01
C GLY A 22 23.17 29.91 41.40
N GLY A 23 23.53 30.98 40.68
CA GLY A 23 24.94 31.32 40.38
C GLY A 23 25.27 31.91 38.99
N SER A 24 25.39 33.25 38.95
CA SER A 24 26.46 34.09 38.33
C SER A 24 27.03 33.71 36.95
N GLY A 25 27.23 34.59 35.96
CA GLY A 25 27.21 36.05 35.89
C GLY A 25 27.97 36.53 34.65
N ASN A 26 27.54 37.66 34.08
CA ASN A 26 28.29 38.72 33.36
C ASN A 26 27.46 39.31 32.22
N GLY A 27 27.02 40.56 32.44
CA GLY A 27 26.48 41.44 31.42
C GLY A 27 27.54 42.43 30.92
N SER A 28 27.23 43.06 29.78
CA SER A 28 27.74 44.33 29.20
C SER A 28 27.15 44.39 27.78
N GLY A 29 26.52 45.41 27.20
CA GLY A 29 26.01 46.74 27.51
C GLY A 29 25.08 47.10 26.31
N VAL A 30 23.97 47.85 26.48
CA VAL A 30 23.85 49.29 26.13
C VAL A 30 24.29 49.56 24.66
N SER A 31 23.52 50.11 23.71
CA SER A 31 22.28 50.92 23.67
C SER A 31 21.78 51.08 22.21
N SER A 32 20.48 51.40 22.06
CA SER A 32 19.81 52.36 21.13
C SER A 32 20.66 53.12 20.10
N GLN A 33 20.21 53.63 18.94
CA GLN A 33 18.96 53.79 18.21
C GLN A 33 19.33 54.52 16.90
N ASP A 34 18.38 54.58 15.95
CA ASP A 34 18.25 55.59 14.89
C ASP A 34 19.31 55.60 13.76
N ASP A 35 19.05 56.02 12.53
CA ASP A 35 17.91 56.14 11.62
C ASP A 35 18.54 56.73 10.34
N VAL A 36 17.77 56.89 9.26
CA VAL A 36 18.12 57.64 8.02
C VAL A 36 19.05 56.89 7.05
N GLY A 37 18.74 56.66 5.77
CA GLY A 37 17.73 57.23 4.90
C GLY A 37 18.37 57.76 3.62
N ALA A 38 17.78 57.36 2.47
CA ALA A 38 17.85 58.04 1.15
C ALA A 38 19.19 57.94 0.38
N LYS A 39 19.28 57.95 -0.96
CA LYS A 39 18.36 57.95 -2.11
C LYS A 39 19.24 57.92 -3.37
N SER A 40 18.60 57.61 -4.51
CA SER A 40 18.91 58.08 -5.88
C SER A 40 19.98 57.27 -6.64
N SER A 41 19.60 56.58 -7.72
CA SER A 41 19.41 57.06 -9.12
C SER A 41 20.72 56.95 -9.90
N ALA A 42 20.82 56.57 -11.18
CA ALA A 42 19.90 56.15 -12.22
C ALA A 42 20.76 55.59 -13.37
N ALA A 43 20.08 54.90 -14.30
CA ALA A 43 20.37 54.83 -15.73
C ALA A 43 21.63 54.06 -16.23
N GLU A 44 21.33 52.92 -16.86
CA GLU A 44 22.00 52.34 -18.05
C GLU A 44 22.04 53.38 -19.23
N PRO A 45 22.63 53.14 -20.43
CA PRO A 45 22.93 51.83 -21.04
C PRO A 45 24.11 51.72 -22.05
N SER A 46 24.26 50.48 -22.56
CA SER A 46 24.53 50.13 -23.97
C SER A 46 25.94 49.73 -24.46
N VAL A 47 26.01 48.45 -24.88
CA VAL A 47 26.43 47.98 -26.23
C VAL A 47 27.94 47.81 -26.51
N LEU A 48 28.40 46.56 -26.69
CA LEU A 48 28.79 46.01 -28.01
C LEU A 48 29.27 44.55 -27.94
N ILE A 49 28.92 43.84 -29.01
CA ILE A 49 29.19 42.44 -29.35
C ILE A 49 30.57 42.31 -30.00
N ALA A 50 31.33 41.25 -29.70
CA ALA A 50 32.20 40.60 -30.70
C ALA A 50 32.49 39.14 -30.31
N ARG A 51 32.14 38.22 -31.23
CA ARG A 51 32.56 36.82 -31.28
C ARG A 51 33.99 36.71 -31.84
N ALA A 52 34.75 35.69 -31.42
CA ALA A 52 35.62 34.93 -32.31
C ALA A 52 36.02 33.60 -31.67
N ASP A 53 36.03 32.57 -32.52
CA ASP A 53 36.03 31.14 -32.25
C ASP A 53 37.43 30.50 -32.11
N LEU A 54 37.43 29.33 -31.45
CA LEU A 54 38.16 28.07 -31.73
C LEU A 54 39.71 28.03 -31.83
N ALA A 55 40.34 27.26 -30.92
CA ALA A 55 41.27 26.16 -31.24
C ALA A 55 41.63 25.29 -30.00
N THR A 56 41.69 23.97 -30.22
CA THR A 56 42.19 22.87 -29.36
C THR A 56 43.23 22.05 -30.17
N PRO A 57 43.93 21.01 -29.66
CA PRO A 57 44.48 20.68 -28.31
C PRO A 57 45.96 20.18 -28.38
N ALA A 58 46.61 19.89 -27.23
CA ALA A 58 47.60 18.81 -27.06
C ALA A 58 47.97 18.59 -25.57
N ASP A 59 48.04 17.32 -25.17
CA ASP A 59 48.27 16.75 -23.84
C ASP A 59 49.66 16.98 -23.22
N GLU A 60 49.76 17.07 -21.88
CA GLU A 60 50.44 16.04 -21.05
C GLU A 60 50.33 16.31 -19.53
N GLN A 61 50.34 15.20 -18.79
CA GLN A 61 49.98 15.00 -17.38
C GLN A 61 50.94 15.61 -16.34
N ALA A 62 50.39 16.10 -15.22
CA ALA A 62 50.59 15.49 -13.87
C ALA A 62 50.10 16.41 -12.74
N GLY A 63 49.03 15.96 -12.05
CA GLY A 63 48.84 16.06 -10.59
C GLY A 63 48.67 17.43 -9.93
N SER A 64 47.42 17.78 -9.60
CA SER A 64 47.12 18.22 -8.22
C SER A 64 45.65 18.01 -7.84
N ASN A 65 45.48 17.19 -6.81
CA ASN A 65 44.24 16.76 -6.18
C ASN A 65 43.53 17.90 -5.44
N ALA A 66 42.77 18.75 -6.14
CA ALA A 66 41.93 19.75 -5.45
C ALA A 66 40.66 20.21 -6.21
N LYS A 67 40.29 19.61 -7.35
CA LYS A 67 39.15 20.09 -8.16
C LYS A 67 38.06 19.07 -8.49
N GLU A 68 38.12 17.86 -7.92
CA GLU A 68 37.16 16.79 -8.23
C GLU A 68 36.11 16.52 -7.14
N LEU A 69 35.85 17.50 -6.26
CA LEU A 69 34.71 17.46 -5.35
C LEU A 69 33.53 18.35 -5.78
N ASN A 70 33.60 19.02 -6.94
CA ASN A 70 32.62 20.04 -7.34
C ASN A 70 31.95 19.81 -8.71
N SER A 71 31.97 18.59 -9.28
CA SER A 71 31.34 18.31 -10.58
C SER A 71 30.20 17.29 -10.59
N ILE A 72 29.72 16.80 -9.44
CA ILE A 72 28.49 15.98 -9.36
C ILE A 72 27.27 16.81 -8.89
N ILE A 73 27.17 18.05 -9.36
CA ILE A 73 25.86 18.69 -9.49
C ILE A 73 25.59 18.77 -10.99
N ARG A 74 25.15 17.65 -11.57
CA ARG A 74 24.34 17.74 -12.77
C ARG A 74 23.19 18.68 -12.40
N PRO A 75 22.97 19.80 -13.10
CA PRO A 75 21.71 20.50 -12.95
C PRO A 75 20.65 19.46 -13.29
N LEU A 76 19.81 19.13 -12.31
CA LEU A 76 18.57 18.40 -12.55
C LEU A 76 17.98 18.97 -13.82
N ALA A 77 17.89 18.12 -14.86
CA ALA A 77 17.29 18.50 -16.12
C ALA A 77 16.01 19.26 -15.79
N LYS A 78 15.98 20.53 -16.18
CA LYS A 78 14.85 21.41 -15.94
C LYS A 78 13.63 20.73 -16.62
N SER A 79 12.86 19.96 -15.87
CA SER A 79 11.62 19.31 -16.31
C SER A 79 10.73 20.28 -17.08
N PRO A 80 10.20 19.97 -18.27
CA PRO A 80 9.49 20.92 -19.14
C PRO A 80 8.22 21.59 -18.55
N PHE A 81 7.89 21.33 -17.28
CA PHE A 81 6.74 21.86 -16.53
C PHE A 81 6.90 23.28 -15.99
N TRP A 82 8.04 23.97 -16.12
CA TRP A 82 8.21 25.29 -15.46
C TRP A 82 7.31 26.39 -16.04
N LEU A 83 7.01 26.33 -17.35
CA LEU A 83 6.19 27.34 -18.04
C LEU A 83 4.67 27.14 -17.85
N ALA A 84 4.23 25.99 -17.34
CA ALA A 84 2.82 25.60 -17.31
C ALA A 84 2.14 25.78 -15.94
N ARG A 85 2.76 26.40 -14.92
CA ARG A 85 2.20 26.43 -13.55
C ARG A 85 1.45 27.72 -13.18
N ASN A 86 1.66 28.79 -13.93
CA ASN A 86 0.96 30.06 -13.73
C ASN A 86 -0.41 30.05 -14.41
N GLY A 87 -1.30 30.91 -13.93
CA GLY A 87 -2.55 31.25 -14.60
C GLY A 87 -3.78 31.07 -13.74
N GLN A 88 -4.93 31.07 -14.42
CA GLN A 88 -6.24 31.01 -13.79
C GLN A 88 -6.80 29.58 -13.81
N PHE A 89 -7.38 29.16 -12.68
CA PHE A 89 -7.97 27.85 -12.47
C PHE A 89 -9.39 27.99 -11.91
N HIS A 90 -10.30 27.11 -12.31
CA HIS A 90 -11.61 26.98 -11.67
C HIS A 90 -11.51 26.02 -10.50
N VAL A 91 -11.82 26.53 -9.31
CA VAL A 91 -11.75 25.82 -8.04
C VAL A 91 -13.09 25.18 -7.71
N TYR A 92 -13.05 23.92 -7.30
CA TYR A 92 -14.16 23.17 -6.71
C TYR A 92 -13.72 22.72 -5.33
N ALA A 93 -14.35 23.26 -4.28
CA ALA A 93 -13.92 23.06 -2.91
C ALA A 93 -14.86 22.14 -2.12
N GLY A 94 -14.33 21.48 -1.10
CA GLY A 94 -15.05 20.54 -0.23
C GLY A 94 -16.19 21.16 0.57
N ASN A 95 -16.21 22.48 0.76
CA ASN A 95 -17.36 23.22 1.29
C ASN A 95 -18.50 23.43 0.26
N GLY A 96 -18.31 22.89 -0.95
CA GLY A 96 -19.20 23.02 -2.09
C GLY A 96 -19.16 24.39 -2.77
N SER A 97 -18.18 25.25 -2.50
CA SER A 97 -18.04 26.50 -3.26
C SER A 97 -17.34 26.28 -4.61
N ARG A 98 -17.68 27.14 -5.57
CA ARG A 98 -16.94 27.30 -6.84
C ARG A 98 -16.24 28.66 -6.81
N GLN A 99 -14.96 28.71 -7.14
CA GLN A 99 -14.16 29.94 -7.11
C GLN A 99 -13.19 29.99 -8.29
N ARG A 100 -12.49 31.11 -8.46
CA ARG A 100 -11.34 31.23 -9.38
C ARG A 100 -10.07 31.40 -8.57
N LEU A 101 -9.02 30.68 -8.95
CA LEU A 101 -7.68 30.81 -8.38
C LEU A 101 -6.74 31.29 -9.48
N ASP A 102 -6.21 32.48 -9.30
CA ASP A 102 -5.09 33.01 -10.06
C ASP A 102 -3.81 32.74 -9.28
N ILE A 103 -2.85 32.03 -9.88
CA ILE A 103 -1.59 31.69 -9.22
C ILE A 103 -0.40 32.11 -10.08
N ASN A 104 0.63 32.62 -9.42
CA ASN A 104 1.89 33.02 -10.06
C ASN A 104 3.08 32.49 -9.24
N PHE A 105 3.81 31.55 -9.81
CA PHE A 105 5.02 30.94 -9.25
C PHE A 105 6.26 31.83 -9.37
N ASP A 106 6.28 32.78 -10.31
CA ASP A 106 7.39 33.72 -10.45
C ASP A 106 7.39 34.74 -9.30
N THR A 107 6.21 35.28 -8.98
CA THR A 107 6.01 36.21 -7.86
C THR A 107 5.64 35.51 -6.55
N LYS A 108 5.42 34.19 -6.58
CA LYS A 108 4.95 33.38 -5.45
C LYS A 108 3.70 33.94 -4.79
N SER A 109 2.74 34.38 -5.61
CA SER A 109 1.51 35.02 -5.16
C SER A 109 0.27 34.32 -5.70
N TYR A 110 -0.83 34.43 -4.96
CA TYR A 110 -2.12 33.90 -5.36
C TYR A 110 -3.23 34.93 -5.14
N THR A 111 -4.32 34.79 -5.89
CA THR A 111 -5.58 35.48 -5.68
C THR A 111 -6.72 34.50 -5.87
N VAL A 112 -7.58 34.39 -4.86
CA VAL A 112 -8.80 33.60 -4.90
C VAL A 112 -9.99 34.55 -5.02
N THR A 113 -10.81 34.37 -6.04
CA THR A 113 -12.01 35.18 -6.31
C THR A 113 -13.25 34.32 -6.13
N ASP A 114 -14.17 34.74 -5.25
CA ASP A 114 -15.42 34.04 -5.01
C ASP A 114 -16.52 34.39 -6.05
N ASN A 115 -17.71 33.82 -5.90
CA ASN A 115 -18.84 34.07 -6.81
C ASN A 115 -19.45 35.48 -6.65
N LEU A 116 -19.16 36.18 -5.56
CA LEU A 116 -19.54 37.57 -5.33
C LEU A 116 -18.48 38.56 -5.84
N ARG A 117 -17.42 38.05 -6.50
CA ARG A 117 -16.26 38.80 -6.98
C ARG A 117 -15.41 39.43 -5.87
N GLN A 118 -15.51 38.93 -4.64
CA GLN A 118 -14.59 39.30 -3.59
C GLN A 118 -13.29 38.50 -3.73
N THR A 119 -12.17 39.19 -3.50
CA THR A 119 -10.84 38.63 -3.70
C THR A 119 -10.10 38.47 -2.39
N THR A 120 -9.40 37.34 -2.23
CA THR A 120 -8.42 37.12 -1.17
C THR A 120 -7.08 36.82 -1.81
N SER A 121 -6.08 37.63 -1.49
CA SER A 121 -4.74 37.49 -2.05
C SER A 121 -3.71 37.25 -0.96
N GLY A 122 -2.61 36.58 -1.33
CA GLY A 122 -1.50 36.32 -0.43
C GLY A 122 -0.30 35.76 -1.18
N THR A 123 0.68 35.29 -0.43
CA THR A 123 1.88 34.63 -0.96
C THR A 123 1.85 33.13 -0.66
N PHE A 124 2.74 32.37 -1.29
CA PHE A 124 2.97 30.98 -0.94
C PHE A 124 4.45 30.64 -0.98
N SER A 125 4.84 29.57 -0.32
CA SER A 125 6.22 29.07 -0.33
C SER A 125 6.24 27.55 -0.47
N GLU A 126 7.33 27.00 -1.00
CA GLU A 126 7.53 25.56 -1.01
C GLU A 126 7.75 25.04 0.42
N ASP A 127 7.22 23.86 0.70
CA ASP A 127 7.42 23.15 1.96
C ASP A 127 8.78 22.46 1.93
N ALA A 128 9.68 22.88 2.84
CA ALA A 128 11.04 22.35 2.90
C ALA A 128 11.09 20.85 3.27
N LEU A 129 10.07 20.34 3.96
CA LEU A 129 10.01 18.94 4.39
C LEU A 129 9.28 18.04 3.38
N GLU A 130 8.60 18.64 2.39
CA GLU A 130 7.90 17.91 1.34
C GLU A 130 8.06 18.61 -0.01
N PRO A 131 9.18 18.35 -0.73
CA PRO A 131 9.42 18.93 -2.05
C PRO A 131 8.24 18.76 -3.02
N GLY A 132 7.94 19.82 -3.77
CA GLY A 132 6.79 19.91 -4.66
C GLY A 132 5.44 20.16 -3.98
N THR A 133 5.40 20.28 -2.65
CA THR A 133 4.25 20.81 -1.90
C THR A 133 4.48 22.27 -1.59
N PHE A 134 3.44 23.09 -1.71
CA PHE A 134 3.47 24.53 -1.44
C PHE A 134 2.46 24.87 -0.34
N VAL A 135 2.77 25.89 0.45
CA VAL A 135 1.98 26.31 1.61
C VAL A 135 1.44 27.72 1.35
N PHE A 136 0.13 27.91 1.45
CA PHE A 136 -0.49 29.22 1.36
C PHE A 136 -0.23 30.03 2.62
N ALA A 137 0.23 31.27 2.46
CA ALA A 137 0.19 32.28 3.51
C ALA A 137 -1.16 33.01 3.41
N SER A 138 -2.01 32.84 4.43
CA SER A 138 -3.32 33.49 4.52
C SER A 138 -3.62 33.89 5.95
N SER A 139 -4.11 35.11 6.14
CA SER A 139 -4.57 35.61 7.44
C SER A 139 -5.83 34.89 7.96
N ARG A 140 -6.49 34.11 7.10
CA ARG A 140 -7.66 33.28 7.46
C ARG A 140 -7.28 32.00 8.21
N ILE A 141 -5.99 31.68 8.29
CA ILE A 141 -5.49 30.49 8.97
C ILE A 141 -5.16 30.86 10.40
N THR A 142 -5.94 30.34 11.34
CA THR A 142 -5.78 30.57 12.78
C THR A 142 -5.34 29.32 13.54
N SER A 143 -5.15 28.19 12.84
CA SER A 143 -4.74 26.91 13.42
C SER A 143 -3.26 26.91 13.80
N ALA A 144 -2.88 26.04 14.75
CA ALA A 144 -1.49 25.91 15.19
C ALA A 144 -0.56 25.43 14.07
N VAL A 145 -1.04 24.50 13.23
CA VAL A 145 -0.35 24.04 12.04
C VAL A 145 -1.05 24.52 10.79
N ASN A 146 -0.26 25.01 9.83
CA ASN A 146 -0.76 25.37 8.51
C ASN A 146 -0.88 24.13 7.62
N THR A 147 -2.12 23.66 7.47
CA THR A 147 -2.51 22.58 6.56
C THR A 147 -3.10 23.07 5.23
N ALA A 148 -3.14 24.39 5.00
CA ALA A 148 -3.52 24.99 3.73
C ALA A 148 -2.36 24.88 2.72
N ARG A 149 -2.16 23.65 2.23
CA ARG A 149 -1.08 23.29 1.31
C ARG A 149 -1.65 22.84 -0.03
N PHE A 150 -0.83 22.81 -1.06
CA PHE A 150 -1.23 22.36 -2.39
C PHE A 150 -0.07 21.75 -3.16
N ARG A 151 -0.42 20.92 -4.14
CA ARG A 151 0.50 20.38 -5.15
C ARG A 151 -0.05 20.69 -6.53
N VAL A 152 0.83 20.69 -7.52
CA VAL A 152 0.50 21.08 -8.90
C VAL A 152 0.90 20.02 -9.90
N THR A 153 0.06 19.85 -10.92
CA THR A 153 0.39 19.21 -12.19
C THR A 153 0.46 20.28 -13.28
N ALA A 154 0.59 19.87 -14.55
CA ALA A 154 0.46 20.80 -15.66
C ALA A 154 -0.88 21.55 -15.62
N ASP A 155 -2.02 20.85 -15.49
CA ASP A 155 -3.35 21.46 -15.71
C ASP A 155 -4.29 21.46 -14.51
N ALA A 156 -3.80 21.02 -13.36
CA ALA A 156 -4.55 21.02 -12.12
C ALA A 156 -3.72 21.34 -10.88
N ILE A 157 -4.39 21.93 -9.90
CA ILE A 157 -3.91 22.17 -8.55
C ILE A 157 -4.82 21.44 -7.59
N VAL A 158 -4.26 20.66 -6.68
CA VAL A 158 -5.00 19.97 -5.64
C VAL A 158 -4.40 20.34 -4.30
N GLY A 159 -5.26 20.73 -3.38
CA GLY A 159 -4.78 21.22 -2.10
C GLY A 159 -5.90 21.43 -1.10
N ALA A 160 -5.62 22.22 -0.08
CA ALA A 160 -6.60 22.78 0.82
C ALA A 160 -6.37 24.28 1.01
N PHE A 161 -7.47 24.99 1.24
CA PHE A 161 -7.46 26.44 1.42
C PHE A 161 -8.53 26.84 2.45
N PRO A 162 -8.32 27.92 3.24
CA PRO A 162 -9.28 28.42 4.22
C PRO A 162 -10.48 29.10 3.54
N PHE A 163 -11.41 28.30 3.03
CA PHE A 163 -12.67 28.79 2.47
C PHE A 163 -13.68 29.09 3.59
N GLU A 164 -14.66 29.94 3.30
CA GLU A 164 -15.75 30.21 4.24
C GLU A 164 -16.55 28.95 4.56
N LYS A 165 -16.90 28.77 5.84
CA LYS A 165 -17.80 27.71 6.26
C LYS A 165 -19.21 28.03 5.73
N PRO A 166 -19.86 27.07 5.05
CA PRO A 166 -21.23 27.25 4.57
C PRO A 166 -22.17 27.70 5.70
N TRP A 167 -23.00 28.71 5.43
CA TRP A 167 -23.99 29.28 6.36
C TRP A 167 -23.45 29.76 7.72
N SER A 168 -22.15 30.07 7.83
CA SER A 168 -21.60 30.62 9.08
C SER A 168 -21.94 32.10 9.27
N ASN A 169 -22.42 32.46 10.47
CA ASN A 169 -22.67 33.83 10.89
C ASN A 169 -22.31 34.01 12.39
N PRO A 170 -21.28 34.80 12.75
CA PRO A 170 -20.40 35.56 11.86
C PRO A 170 -19.59 34.65 10.95
N VAL A 171 -19.10 35.21 9.83
CA VAL A 171 -18.30 34.47 8.84
C VAL A 171 -17.09 33.84 9.51
N SER A 172 -16.91 32.54 9.29
CA SER A 172 -15.76 31.78 9.77
C SER A 172 -15.16 30.96 8.63
N TYR A 173 -13.88 30.60 8.75
CA TYR A 173 -13.14 29.91 7.70
C TYR A 173 -12.74 28.50 8.15
N GLN A 174 -12.59 27.61 7.17
CA GLN A 174 -12.10 26.26 7.37
C GLN A 174 -11.19 25.84 6.23
N VAL A 175 -10.05 25.25 6.57
CA VAL A 175 -9.16 24.62 5.60
C VAL A 175 -9.83 23.33 5.11
N VAL A 176 -10.29 23.33 3.86
CA VAL A 176 -10.96 22.18 3.23
C VAL A 176 -10.33 21.85 1.88
N PRO A 177 -10.38 20.58 1.42
CA PRO A 177 -9.77 20.17 0.16
C PRO A 177 -10.42 20.85 -1.04
N PHE A 178 -9.65 21.02 -2.11
CA PHE A 178 -10.14 21.49 -3.41
C PHE A 178 -9.43 20.81 -4.57
N VAL A 179 -10.11 20.80 -5.72
CA VAL A 179 -9.50 20.58 -7.04
C VAL A 179 -9.68 21.85 -7.85
N ALA A 180 -8.59 22.39 -8.38
CA ALA A 180 -8.60 23.49 -9.32
C ALA A 180 -8.08 23.00 -10.67
N ALA A 181 -8.80 23.29 -11.75
CA ALA A 181 -8.44 22.86 -13.10
C ALA A 181 -8.60 24.02 -14.10
N ARG A 182 -7.85 23.97 -15.20
CA ARG A 182 -7.92 24.98 -16.27
C ARG A 182 -8.17 24.40 -17.67
N SER A 183 -7.87 23.13 -17.88
CA SER A 183 -8.09 22.45 -19.16
C SER A 183 -9.40 21.67 -19.10
N PHE A 184 -10.37 22.03 -19.95
CA PHE A 184 -11.70 21.43 -19.98
C PHE A 184 -12.06 20.91 -21.36
N VAL A 185 -12.76 19.78 -21.38
CA VAL A 185 -13.34 19.18 -22.58
C VAL A 185 -14.54 20.00 -23.02
N THR A 186 -14.42 20.59 -24.22
CA THR A 186 -15.46 21.36 -24.90
C THR A 186 -16.08 20.62 -26.08
N ASP A 187 -15.41 19.59 -26.59
CA ASP A 187 -15.97 18.67 -27.58
C ASP A 187 -16.82 17.61 -26.89
N ARG A 188 -18.10 17.54 -27.27
CA ARG A 188 -19.08 16.64 -26.69
C ARG A 188 -18.71 15.16 -26.87
N SER A 189 -18.15 14.81 -28.03
CA SER A 189 -17.82 13.42 -28.36
C SER A 189 -16.77 12.82 -27.41
N GLN A 190 -15.95 13.68 -26.81
CA GLN A 190 -14.89 13.29 -25.89
C GLN A 190 -15.36 13.03 -24.46
N LEU A 191 -16.65 13.20 -24.17
CA LEU A 191 -17.21 12.96 -22.83
C LEU A 191 -17.50 11.49 -22.55
N ASP A 192 -17.67 10.67 -23.60
CA ASP A 192 -18.09 9.27 -23.47
C ASP A 192 -17.15 8.46 -22.55
N GLY A 193 -17.74 7.58 -21.75
CA GLY A 193 -17.01 6.74 -20.81
C GLY A 193 -17.86 6.27 -19.63
N ASN A 194 -17.31 5.29 -18.90
CA ASN A 194 -17.82 4.87 -17.60
C ASN A 194 -16.99 5.55 -16.51
N TYR A 195 -17.65 6.07 -15.49
CA TYR A 195 -17.01 6.83 -14.42
C TYR A 195 -17.57 6.41 -13.06
N ASN A 196 -16.73 6.53 -12.03
CA ASN A 196 -17.14 6.44 -10.64
C ASN A 196 -17.11 7.84 -10.04
N ARG A 197 -18.22 8.27 -9.43
CA ARG A 197 -18.35 9.60 -8.84
C ARG A 197 -18.52 9.52 -7.34
N LEU A 198 -17.60 10.15 -6.63
CA LEU A 198 -17.66 10.33 -5.19
C LEU A 198 -17.91 11.80 -4.85
N GLY A 199 -18.56 12.05 -3.71
CA GLY A 199 -18.42 13.33 -3.04
C GLY A 199 -19.44 13.59 -1.95
N ILE A 200 -19.55 14.85 -1.51
CA ILE A 200 -20.27 15.23 -0.29
C ILE A 200 -21.24 16.40 -0.50
N SER A 201 -22.42 16.31 0.10
CA SER A 201 -23.36 17.43 0.20
C SER A 201 -23.27 18.06 1.58
N HIS A 202 -23.42 19.37 1.65
CA HIS A 202 -23.69 20.11 2.88
C HIS A 202 -25.09 20.68 2.77
N ASN A 203 -25.87 20.59 3.84
CA ASN A 203 -27.19 21.19 3.94
C ASN A 203 -27.16 22.37 4.91
N SER A 204 -28.07 23.34 4.72
CA SER A 204 -28.18 24.53 5.58
C SER A 204 -28.43 24.24 7.07
N ASN A 205 -28.94 23.05 7.39
CA ASN A 205 -29.11 22.57 8.76
C ASN A 205 -27.81 22.01 9.40
N GLY A 206 -26.67 22.11 8.72
CA GLY A 206 -25.38 21.62 9.18
C GLY A 206 -25.12 20.13 8.94
N ILE A 207 -26.10 19.38 8.41
CA ILE A 207 -25.94 17.96 8.10
C ILE A 207 -25.19 17.82 6.78
N SER A 208 -24.12 17.01 6.80
CA SER A 208 -23.43 16.57 5.59
C SER A 208 -23.90 15.19 5.16
N ASP A 209 -23.83 14.90 3.87
CA ASP A 209 -24.11 13.57 3.32
C ASP A 209 -23.04 13.15 2.32
N SER A 210 -22.80 11.83 2.21
CA SER A 210 -21.88 11.24 1.24
C SER A 210 -22.64 10.65 0.06
N GLN A 211 -22.04 10.71 -1.12
CA GLN A 211 -22.58 10.11 -2.34
C GLN A 211 -21.52 9.30 -3.05
N ILE A 212 -21.88 8.06 -3.39
CA ILE A 212 -21.04 7.09 -4.09
C ILE A 212 -21.91 6.46 -5.17
N LEU A 213 -21.53 6.62 -6.44
CA LEU A 213 -22.26 6.01 -7.55
C LEU A 213 -21.38 5.78 -8.77
N ALA A 214 -21.80 4.85 -9.62
CA ALA A 214 -21.31 4.72 -10.98
C ALA A 214 -22.18 5.53 -11.94
N MET A 215 -21.58 5.99 -13.03
CA MET A 215 -22.25 6.71 -14.10
C MET A 215 -21.65 6.38 -15.47
N ARG A 216 -22.42 6.61 -16.52
CA ARG A 216 -22.00 6.42 -17.91
C ARG A 216 -22.40 7.63 -18.74
N ILE A 217 -21.47 8.12 -19.54
CA ILE A 217 -21.76 9.06 -20.62
C ILE A 217 -21.64 8.27 -21.93
N ALA A 218 -22.64 8.38 -22.80
CA ALA A 218 -22.72 7.65 -24.05
C ALA A 218 -23.41 8.46 -25.16
N GLY A 219 -23.33 7.95 -26.39
CA GLY A 219 -23.99 8.51 -27.55
C GLY A 219 -23.26 9.71 -28.15
N GLY A 220 -21.92 9.76 -28.03
CA GLY A 220 -21.14 10.93 -28.43
C GLY A 220 -21.35 12.10 -27.46
N GLY A 221 -21.52 11.79 -26.17
CA GLY A 221 -21.67 12.72 -25.08
C GLY A 221 -23.04 13.36 -24.96
N THR A 222 -24.10 12.73 -25.49
CA THR A 222 -25.47 13.27 -25.44
C THR A 222 -26.28 12.77 -24.25
N THR A 223 -25.89 11.63 -23.70
CA THR A 223 -26.67 10.94 -22.66
C THR A 223 -25.80 10.63 -21.45
N LEU A 224 -26.26 11.06 -20.27
CA LEU A 224 -25.69 10.69 -18.98
C LEU A 224 -26.66 9.76 -18.25
N GLU A 225 -26.16 8.61 -17.82
CA GLU A 225 -26.88 7.67 -16.98
C GLU A 225 -26.20 7.57 -15.61
N MET A 226 -27.00 7.58 -14.55
CA MET A 226 -26.50 7.53 -13.17
C MET A 226 -27.32 6.56 -12.34
N CYS A 227 -26.65 5.83 -11.44
CA CYS A 227 -27.31 4.93 -10.51
C CYS A 227 -27.45 5.57 -9.12
N PHE A 228 -28.68 5.94 -8.72
CA PHE A 228 -28.97 6.51 -7.41
C PHE A 228 -29.56 5.45 -6.49
N ASP A 229 -28.69 4.62 -5.92
CA ASP A 229 -29.05 3.54 -4.99
C ASP A 229 -28.12 3.55 -3.76
N ASN A 230 -28.56 2.93 -2.67
CA ASN A 230 -27.71 2.74 -1.49
C ASN A 230 -26.70 1.60 -1.70
N ALA A 231 -27.03 0.61 -2.53
CA ALA A 231 -26.09 -0.38 -3.02
C ALA A 231 -25.31 0.17 -4.23
N ILE A 232 -24.00 -0.09 -4.27
CA ILE A 232 -23.13 0.44 -5.33
C ILE A 232 -23.11 -0.55 -6.49
N TYR A 233 -23.89 -0.26 -7.52
CA TYR A 233 -23.97 -1.07 -8.73
C TYR A 233 -23.03 -0.56 -9.83
N ARG A 234 -22.65 -1.46 -10.73
CA ARG A 234 -22.25 -1.05 -12.08
C ARG A 234 -23.45 -0.48 -12.82
N ILE A 235 -23.22 0.45 -13.75
CA ILE A 235 -24.30 1.16 -14.41
C ILE A 235 -25.21 0.22 -15.22
N GLU A 236 -24.66 -0.85 -15.79
CA GLU A 236 -25.37 -1.90 -16.52
C GLU A 236 -26.23 -2.80 -15.61
N SER A 237 -25.90 -2.89 -14.32
CA SER A 237 -26.63 -3.69 -13.33
C SER A 237 -27.52 -2.84 -12.42
N CYS A 238 -27.60 -1.54 -12.68
CA CYS A 238 -28.41 -0.63 -11.87
C CYS A 238 -29.90 -0.98 -12.00
N PRO A 239 -30.63 -1.13 -10.87
CA PRO A 239 -32.08 -1.31 -10.91
C PRO A 239 -32.76 -0.17 -11.69
N ALA A 240 -33.75 -0.51 -12.53
CA ALA A 240 -34.39 0.47 -13.41
C ALA A 240 -35.00 1.66 -12.64
N VAL A 241 -35.54 1.41 -11.44
CA VAL A 241 -36.11 2.45 -10.56
C VAL A 241 -35.07 3.40 -9.98
N SER A 242 -33.83 2.93 -9.83
CA SER A 242 -32.71 3.70 -9.28
C SER A 242 -31.89 4.39 -10.38
N LYS A 243 -32.10 4.01 -11.64
CA LYS A 243 -31.40 4.56 -12.80
C LYS A 243 -32.05 5.85 -13.28
N ARG A 244 -31.28 6.92 -13.35
CA ARG A 244 -31.70 8.21 -13.93
C ARG A 244 -30.96 8.48 -15.22
N THR A 245 -31.67 9.05 -16.20
CA THR A 245 -31.14 9.39 -17.52
C THR A 245 -31.29 10.87 -17.77
N TYR A 246 -30.20 11.50 -18.22
CA TYR A 246 -30.11 12.93 -18.48
C TYR A 246 -29.67 13.19 -19.92
N ALA A 247 -30.24 14.22 -20.54
CA ALA A 247 -29.75 14.78 -21.79
C ALA A 247 -28.67 15.84 -21.51
N ILE A 248 -27.54 15.77 -22.20
CA ILE A 248 -26.39 16.67 -22.00
C ILE A 248 -26.39 17.78 -23.07
N ALA A 249 -26.27 19.02 -22.61
CA ALA A 249 -26.15 20.21 -23.45
C ALA A 249 -24.94 21.06 -23.03
N PRO A 250 -24.28 21.76 -23.97
CA PRO A 250 -23.22 22.70 -23.63
C PRO A 250 -23.78 23.89 -22.83
N SER A 251 -22.98 24.39 -21.91
CA SER A 251 -23.25 25.55 -21.06
C SER A 251 -22.07 26.55 -21.19
N PRO A 252 -22.28 27.84 -20.88
CA PRO A 252 -21.20 28.83 -20.89
C PRO A 252 -20.00 28.42 -20.00
N ASP A 253 -18.85 29.03 -20.26
CA ASP A 253 -17.63 28.85 -19.45
C ASP A 253 -17.16 27.38 -19.46
N SER A 254 -17.22 26.72 -20.62
CA SER A 254 -16.81 25.31 -20.82
C SER A 254 -17.50 24.30 -19.90
N ALA A 255 -18.71 24.63 -19.43
CA ALA A 255 -19.52 23.74 -18.61
C ALA A 255 -20.49 22.91 -19.47
N TRP A 256 -21.04 21.89 -18.85
CA TRP A 256 -22.09 21.04 -19.39
C TRP A 256 -23.27 21.04 -18.42
N THR A 257 -24.47 21.06 -18.97
CA THR A 257 -25.72 20.92 -18.22
C THR A 257 -26.36 19.59 -18.61
N ALA A 258 -26.66 18.76 -17.62
CA ALA A 258 -27.40 17.52 -17.81
C ALA A 258 -28.81 17.68 -17.24
N ILE A 259 -29.84 17.42 -18.05
CA ILE A 259 -31.26 17.63 -17.71
C ILE A 259 -31.95 16.27 -17.68
N ASN A 260 -32.59 15.92 -16.56
CA ASN A 260 -33.26 14.63 -16.40
C ASN A 260 -34.43 14.53 -17.39
N VAL A 261 -34.44 13.44 -18.18
CA VAL A 261 -35.43 13.22 -19.24
C VAL A 261 -36.84 13.02 -18.67
N ALA A 262 -36.95 12.38 -17.50
CA ALA A 262 -38.22 12.12 -16.84
C ALA A 262 -38.68 13.28 -15.93
N ALA A 263 -37.76 14.14 -15.50
CA ALA A 263 -38.04 15.23 -14.58
C ALA A 263 -37.18 16.48 -14.90
N PRO A 264 -37.57 17.32 -15.88
CA PRO A 264 -36.70 18.40 -16.39
C PRO A 264 -36.22 19.44 -15.36
N GLY A 265 -36.85 19.53 -14.17
CA GLY A 265 -36.37 20.36 -13.07
C GLY A 265 -35.14 19.79 -12.32
N ASP A 266 -34.87 18.48 -12.44
CA ASP A 266 -33.66 17.83 -11.95
C ASP A 266 -32.52 18.04 -12.96
N LEU A 267 -31.67 19.00 -12.66
CA LEU A 267 -30.57 19.43 -13.51
C LEU A 267 -29.24 19.39 -12.76
N LEU A 268 -28.18 19.03 -13.49
CA LEU A 268 -26.82 18.95 -13.00
C LEU A 268 -25.94 19.84 -13.86
N GLN A 269 -25.02 20.57 -13.24
CA GLN A 269 -23.99 21.32 -13.96
C GLN A 269 -22.61 20.81 -13.57
N PHE A 270 -21.76 20.56 -14.57
CA PHE A 270 -20.43 20.03 -14.37
C PHE A 270 -19.44 20.57 -15.40
N ARG A 271 -18.15 20.40 -15.10
CA ARG A 271 -17.10 20.46 -16.11
C ARG A 271 -16.40 19.12 -16.20
N MET A 272 -15.92 18.79 -17.38
CA MET A 272 -15.04 17.65 -17.59
C MET A 272 -13.63 18.17 -17.77
N ALA A 273 -12.80 18.08 -16.74
CA ALA A 273 -11.40 18.52 -16.78
C ALA A 273 -10.51 17.46 -17.43
N ARG A 274 -9.42 17.90 -18.06
CA ARG A 274 -8.31 17.03 -18.48
C ARG A 274 -7.20 17.10 -17.44
N ILE A 275 -7.05 16.05 -16.64
CA ILE A 275 -6.02 15.98 -15.59
C ILE A 275 -5.22 14.69 -15.82
N GLY A 276 -3.93 14.84 -16.08
CA GLY A 276 -3.08 13.69 -16.43
C GLY A 276 -3.45 13.01 -17.75
N GLY A 277 -4.09 13.73 -18.68
CA GLY A 277 -4.60 13.18 -19.94
C GLY A 277 -6.00 12.55 -19.85
N GLU A 278 -6.51 12.34 -18.65
CA GLU A 278 -7.80 11.69 -18.43
C GLU A 278 -8.94 12.67 -18.14
N ASN A 279 -10.16 12.21 -18.41
CA ASN A 279 -11.40 12.92 -18.12
C ASN A 279 -11.72 12.86 -16.62
N VAL A 280 -11.81 14.02 -15.97
CA VAL A 280 -12.20 14.15 -14.57
C VAL A 280 -13.46 15.00 -14.48
N TRP A 281 -14.54 14.39 -13.99
CA TRP A 281 -15.78 15.11 -13.72
C TRP A 281 -15.60 15.99 -12.48
N LEU A 282 -15.93 17.27 -12.58
CA LEU A 282 -15.93 18.21 -11.46
C LEU A 282 -17.28 18.93 -11.39
N SER A 283 -17.91 18.89 -10.21
CA SER A 283 -19.11 19.68 -9.93
C SER A 283 -19.09 20.20 -8.50
N GLY A 284 -19.47 21.47 -8.34
CA GLY A 284 -19.56 22.18 -7.07
C GLY A 284 -20.86 22.98 -6.97
N GLY A 285 -21.09 23.75 -5.92
CA GLY A 285 -22.10 24.81 -5.85
C GLY A 285 -23.50 24.35 -5.44
N TYR A 286 -24.45 25.29 -5.53
CA TYR A 286 -25.87 25.05 -5.31
C TYR A 286 -26.46 24.12 -6.37
N THR A 287 -27.49 23.36 -5.98
CA THR A 287 -28.33 22.66 -6.94
C THR A 287 -29.61 23.47 -7.17
N ASN A 288 -30.04 23.61 -8.43
CA ASN A 288 -31.28 24.36 -8.71
C ASN A 288 -32.52 23.70 -8.11
N ALA A 289 -32.48 22.37 -7.91
CA ALA A 289 -33.55 21.61 -7.26
C ALA A 289 -33.54 21.74 -5.73
N ALA A 290 -32.42 22.16 -5.12
CA ALA A 290 -32.29 22.35 -3.68
C ALA A 290 -31.26 23.46 -3.38
N PRO A 291 -31.70 24.74 -3.33
CA PRO A 291 -30.81 25.88 -3.13
C PRO A 291 -30.17 25.90 -1.73
N ASP A 292 -30.69 25.13 -0.78
CA ASP A 292 -30.12 24.97 0.56
C ASP A 292 -29.05 23.87 0.65
N VAL A 293 -28.62 23.33 -0.51
CA VAL A 293 -27.65 22.23 -0.58
C VAL A 293 -26.46 22.63 -1.43
N HIS A 294 -25.27 22.56 -0.84
CA HIS A 294 -23.99 22.71 -1.52
C HIS A 294 -23.40 21.34 -1.82
N VAL A 295 -22.95 21.10 -3.05
CA VAL A 295 -22.31 19.83 -3.42
C VAL A 295 -20.85 20.03 -3.76
N PHE A 296 -20.03 19.03 -3.48
CA PHE A 296 -18.72 18.82 -4.09
C PHE A 296 -18.65 17.40 -4.60
N ARG A 297 -18.38 17.19 -5.90
CA ARG A 297 -18.25 15.87 -6.51
C ARG A 297 -17.05 15.83 -7.44
N VAL A 298 -16.35 14.70 -7.39
CA VAL A 298 -15.28 14.35 -8.31
C VAL A 298 -15.60 12.97 -8.91
N GLY A 299 -15.51 12.86 -10.23
CA GLY A 299 -15.66 11.58 -10.92
C GLY A 299 -14.41 11.23 -11.72
N LEU A 300 -13.95 9.99 -11.59
CA LEU A 300 -12.80 9.46 -12.32
C LEU A 300 -13.26 8.30 -13.23
N PRO A 301 -12.54 8.01 -14.33
CA PRO A 301 -12.86 6.88 -15.19
C PRO A 301 -12.88 5.56 -14.40
N ASP A 302 -13.81 4.67 -14.72
CA ASP A 302 -13.84 3.33 -14.12
C ASP A 302 -12.68 2.48 -14.64
N SER A 303 -11.80 2.04 -13.75
CA SER A 303 -10.62 1.25 -14.10
C SER A 303 -10.35 0.16 -13.07
N ALA A 304 -10.02 -1.04 -13.55
CA ALA A 304 -9.54 -2.14 -12.71
C ALA A 304 -8.08 -1.96 -12.29
N ASN A 305 -7.35 -1.01 -12.89
CA ASN A 305 -5.94 -0.78 -12.59
C ASN A 305 -5.79 0.01 -11.27
N TRP A 306 -5.18 -0.63 -10.27
CA TRP A 306 -4.92 -0.05 -8.95
C TRP A 306 -3.42 -0.10 -8.63
N PRO A 307 -2.59 0.72 -9.29
CA PRO A 307 -1.17 0.75 -9.02
C PRO A 307 -0.88 1.24 -7.59
N ARG A 308 0.25 0.77 -7.04
CA ARG A 308 0.77 1.24 -5.74
C ARG A 308 1.36 2.63 -5.90
N ILE A 309 0.64 3.63 -5.43
CA ILE A 309 0.96 5.04 -5.61
C ILE A 309 0.86 5.75 -4.27
N ARG A 310 1.81 6.66 -4.02
CA ARG A 310 1.69 7.63 -2.95
C ARG A 310 0.98 8.87 -3.46
N TYR A 311 -0.14 9.14 -2.84
CA TYR A 311 -0.89 10.37 -3.01
C TYR A 311 -0.66 11.30 -1.84
N VAL A 312 -0.80 12.61 -2.06
CA VAL A 312 -0.76 13.63 -1.02
C VAL A 312 -1.92 14.58 -1.18
N GLY A 313 -2.55 14.93 -0.06
CA GLY A 313 -3.68 15.84 -0.08
C GLY A 313 -4.33 16.03 1.27
N ALA A 314 -5.55 16.55 1.23
CA ALA A 314 -6.26 17.03 2.40
C ALA A 314 -7.63 16.37 2.58
N SER A 315 -8.11 16.36 3.82
CA SER A 315 -9.48 15.95 4.16
C SER A 315 -10.34 17.13 4.64
N THR A 316 -11.66 16.95 4.65
CA THR A 316 -12.61 17.93 5.22
C THR A 316 -12.48 18.12 6.73
N GLU A 317 -11.74 17.25 7.42
CA GLU A 317 -11.33 17.44 8.82
C GLU A 317 -10.13 18.40 8.95
N GLY A 318 -9.62 18.94 7.84
CA GLY A 318 -8.52 19.91 7.81
C GLY A 318 -7.13 19.28 7.88
N SER A 319 -7.02 17.96 7.92
CA SER A 319 -5.72 17.26 7.94
C SER A 319 -5.02 17.28 6.58
N TRP A 320 -3.70 17.43 6.57
CA TRP A 320 -2.83 17.29 5.39
C TRP A 320 -1.97 16.05 5.53
N GLY A 321 -1.82 15.24 4.48
CA GLY A 321 -1.01 14.04 4.60
C GLY A 321 -0.90 13.22 3.34
N THR A 322 -0.21 12.09 3.47
CA THR A 322 0.02 11.12 2.41
C THR A 322 -0.96 9.95 2.52
N ASN A 323 -1.30 9.33 1.40
CA ASN A 323 -2.02 8.06 1.32
C ASN A 323 -1.29 7.12 0.36
N VAL A 324 -0.94 5.93 0.82
CA VAL A 324 -0.39 4.88 0.00
C VAL A 324 -1.41 3.76 -0.08
N PHE A 325 -1.94 3.52 -1.29
CA PHE A 325 -2.74 2.32 -1.56
C PHE A 325 -1.81 1.18 -1.95
N ASP A 326 -1.93 0.06 -1.24
CA ASP A 326 -1.29 -1.21 -1.58
C ASP A 326 -2.38 -2.23 -2.01
N ALA A 327 -2.01 -3.49 -2.23
CA ALA A 327 -2.91 -4.56 -2.63
C ALA A 327 -4.07 -4.78 -1.63
N THR A 328 -3.80 -4.65 -0.33
CA THR A 328 -4.74 -4.98 0.75
C THR A 328 -4.89 -3.90 1.81
N THR A 329 -4.17 -2.77 1.70
CA THR A 329 -4.19 -1.70 2.71
C THR A 329 -4.13 -0.31 2.10
N SER A 330 -4.65 0.67 2.84
CA SER A 330 -4.44 2.09 2.63
C SER A 330 -3.75 2.65 3.87
N LEU A 331 -2.50 3.07 3.75
CA LEU A 331 -1.76 3.73 4.83
C LEU A 331 -1.88 5.25 4.67
N ARG A 332 -2.55 5.91 5.62
CA ARG A 332 -2.62 7.36 5.71
C ARG A 332 -1.72 7.88 6.82
N SER A 333 -0.77 8.73 6.47
CA SER A 333 0.04 9.49 7.43
C SER A 333 -0.33 10.97 7.31
N ALA A 334 -0.87 11.59 8.36
CA ALA A 334 -1.38 12.95 8.28
C ALA A 334 -1.12 13.77 9.55
N ILE A 335 -1.06 15.08 9.37
CA ILE A 335 -1.03 16.07 10.44
C ILE A 335 -2.36 16.84 10.48
N THR A 336 -2.92 16.97 11.66
CA THR A 336 -4.15 17.74 11.93
C THR A 336 -3.86 19.23 12.11
N PRO A 337 -4.87 20.12 11.99
CA PRO A 337 -4.70 21.55 12.28
C PRO A 337 -4.15 21.85 13.68
N GLU A 338 -4.38 20.95 14.64
CA GLU A 338 -3.91 21.02 16.03
C GLU A 338 -2.45 20.57 16.19
N GLY A 339 -1.82 20.05 15.12
CA GLY A 339 -0.45 19.57 15.12
C GLY A 339 -0.25 18.13 15.59
N VAL A 340 -1.34 17.37 15.74
CA VAL A 340 -1.27 15.93 15.99
C VAL A 340 -0.97 15.21 14.68
N SER A 341 0.18 14.54 14.62
CA SER A 341 0.55 13.62 13.55
C SER A 341 0.13 12.21 13.91
N GLY A 342 -0.31 11.43 12.92
CA GLY A 342 -0.66 10.03 13.14
C GLY A 342 -0.73 9.22 11.84
N ASP A 343 -0.57 7.91 12.02
CA ASP A 343 -0.72 6.92 10.97
C ASP A 343 -2.03 6.15 11.16
N LEU A 344 -2.75 5.95 10.07
CA LEU A 344 -3.97 5.17 10.01
C LEU A 344 -3.84 4.14 8.89
N ASN A 345 -3.78 2.87 9.28
CA ASN A 345 -3.75 1.74 8.36
C ASN A 345 -5.16 1.16 8.21
N LEU A 346 -5.74 1.24 7.02
CA LEU A 346 -7.10 0.78 6.74
C LEU A 346 -7.06 -0.43 5.80
N PRO A 347 -7.69 -1.58 6.16
CA PRO A 347 -7.86 -2.69 5.24
C PRO A 347 -8.58 -2.25 3.97
N PHE A 348 -8.15 -2.75 2.83
CA PHE A 348 -8.55 -2.31 1.51
C PHE A 348 -9.08 -3.49 0.70
N ALA A 349 -10.26 -3.35 0.10
CA ALA A 349 -10.91 -4.47 -0.61
C ALA A 349 -11.73 -4.03 -1.83
N SER A 350 -11.95 -4.95 -2.76
CA SER A 350 -12.94 -4.84 -3.83
C SER A 350 -14.36 -4.95 -3.27
N ILE A 351 -15.31 -4.29 -3.93
CA ILE A 351 -16.74 -4.30 -3.54
C ILE A 351 -17.59 -5.22 -4.41
N GLY A 352 -17.00 -5.96 -5.36
CA GLY A 352 -17.73 -6.83 -6.30
C GLY A 352 -18.56 -6.09 -7.36
N GLY A 353 -18.59 -4.75 -7.33
CA GLY A 353 -19.31 -3.86 -8.26
C GLY A 353 -18.39 -3.19 -9.30
N PRO A 354 -18.46 -1.84 -9.47
CA PRO A 354 -17.54 -1.10 -10.33
C PRO A 354 -16.08 -1.38 -10.00
N GLN A 355 -15.24 -1.56 -11.02
CA GLN A 355 -13.86 -2.02 -10.82
C GLN A 355 -12.93 -0.94 -10.28
N GLY A 356 -13.29 0.32 -10.47
CA GLY A 356 -12.59 1.49 -9.99
C GLY A 356 -13.07 2.01 -8.64
N ILE A 357 -13.94 1.29 -7.91
CA ILE A 357 -14.28 1.60 -6.52
C ILE A 357 -13.71 0.54 -5.59
N ARG A 358 -13.13 0.98 -4.48
CA ARG A 358 -12.64 0.13 -3.39
C ARG A 358 -13.23 0.58 -2.07
N ILE A 359 -13.43 -0.36 -1.15
CA ILE A 359 -13.90 -0.08 0.20
C ILE A 359 -12.72 -0.16 1.18
N LEU A 360 -12.72 0.75 2.15
CA LEU A 360 -11.74 0.84 3.21
C LEU A 360 -12.42 0.50 4.53
N ASN A 361 -11.73 -0.33 5.33
CA ASN A 361 -12.09 -0.66 6.70
C ASN A 361 -13.49 -1.29 6.85
N VAL A 362 -13.80 -2.28 6.02
CA VAL A 362 -15.13 -2.93 5.93
C VAL A 362 -15.66 -3.39 7.29
N ALA A 363 -14.80 -3.94 8.14
CA ALA A 363 -15.15 -4.48 9.46
C ALA A 363 -15.23 -3.39 10.55
N GLY A 364 -14.66 -2.21 10.34
CA GLY A 364 -14.59 -1.15 11.33
C GLY A 364 -15.80 -0.20 11.32
N PRO A 365 -15.97 0.62 12.36
CA PRO A 365 -17.05 1.62 12.43
C PRO A 365 -16.85 2.78 11.44
N LYS A 366 -15.58 3.18 11.20
CA LYS A 366 -15.20 4.22 10.25
C LYS A 366 -14.92 3.63 8.87
N LYS A 367 -15.91 3.65 7.98
CA LYS A 367 -15.82 3.05 6.64
C LYS A 367 -15.72 4.11 5.57
N TYR A 368 -14.98 3.80 4.51
CA TYR A 368 -14.80 4.74 3.39
C TYR A 368 -14.85 4.02 2.04
N TYR A 369 -15.05 4.77 0.97
CA TYR A 369 -14.84 4.32 -0.41
C TYR A 369 -13.77 5.16 -1.08
N ALA A 370 -12.94 4.54 -1.92
CA ALA A 370 -11.93 5.22 -2.70
C ALA A 370 -12.08 4.96 -4.20
N ILE A 371 -11.69 5.97 -4.99
CA ILE A 371 -11.45 5.89 -6.43
C ILE A 371 -10.06 6.46 -6.73
N GLN A 372 -9.35 5.93 -7.73
CA GLN A 372 -8.10 6.50 -8.22
C GLN A 372 -7.98 6.36 -9.74
N ASN A 373 -7.12 7.19 -10.34
CA ASN A 373 -6.81 7.11 -11.77
C ASN A 373 -5.31 7.26 -12.08
N GLY A 374 -4.44 7.02 -11.08
CA GLY A 374 -3.00 7.15 -11.23
C GLY A 374 -2.47 8.58 -11.04
N VAL A 375 -3.33 9.61 -11.13
CA VAL A 375 -2.95 11.01 -10.90
C VAL A 375 -3.73 11.62 -9.74
N LEU A 376 -5.01 11.30 -9.60
CA LEU A 376 -5.86 11.68 -8.49
C LEU A 376 -6.32 10.47 -7.71
N SER A 377 -6.53 10.67 -6.41
CA SER A 377 -7.34 9.76 -5.61
C SER A 377 -8.31 10.53 -4.73
N ILE A 378 -9.51 9.97 -4.60
CA ILE A 378 -10.60 10.53 -3.81
C ILE A 378 -11.03 9.45 -2.82
N ILE A 379 -11.13 9.81 -1.55
CA ILE A 379 -11.68 8.95 -0.51
C ILE A 379 -12.91 9.67 0.07
N VAL A 380 -14.04 8.98 0.19
CA VAL A 380 -15.26 9.53 0.78
C VAL A 380 -15.74 8.61 1.90
N GLY A 381 -16.24 9.18 2.99
CA GLY A 381 -16.86 8.39 4.04
C GLY A 381 -18.15 7.73 3.57
N THR A 382 -18.51 6.60 4.16
CA THR A 382 -19.81 5.97 3.90
C THR A 382 -20.95 6.84 4.43
N ARG A 383 -22.20 6.51 4.08
CA ARG A 383 -23.40 7.18 4.60
C ARG A 383 -23.75 6.76 6.04
N ASN A 384 -22.74 6.44 6.86
CA ASN A 384 -22.91 6.10 8.26
C ASN A 384 -22.53 7.29 9.16
N PRO A 385 -23.09 7.40 10.38
CA PRO A 385 -22.85 8.57 11.23
C PRO A 385 -21.37 8.86 11.53
N GLU A 386 -20.52 7.85 11.52
CA GLU A 386 -19.09 7.94 11.87
C GLU A 386 -18.22 8.63 10.80
N THR A 387 -18.67 8.62 9.53
CA THR A 387 -17.85 9.10 8.40
C THR A 387 -18.63 9.89 7.37
N GLN A 388 -19.94 10.01 7.50
CA GLN A 388 -20.78 10.74 6.56
C GLN A 388 -20.31 12.20 6.43
N GLY A 389 -20.16 12.68 5.20
CA GLY A 389 -19.65 14.03 4.92
C GLY A 389 -18.12 14.16 4.94
N TYR A 390 -17.39 13.08 5.24
CA TYR A 390 -15.95 13.04 5.06
C TYR A 390 -15.58 12.95 3.57
N ILE A 391 -14.66 13.79 3.12
CA ILE A 391 -13.98 13.58 1.84
C ILE A 391 -12.50 13.95 1.96
N GLN A 392 -11.68 13.21 1.23
CA GLN A 392 -10.27 13.46 1.03
C GLN A 392 -9.99 13.51 -0.47
N VAL A 393 -9.17 14.47 -0.88
CA VAL A 393 -8.76 14.67 -2.27
C VAL A 393 -7.25 14.73 -2.31
N ASN A 394 -6.64 13.92 -3.17
CA ASN A 394 -5.20 13.80 -3.22
C ASN A 394 -4.67 13.79 -4.65
N LEU A 395 -3.43 14.23 -4.78
CA LEU A 395 -2.66 14.25 -6.01
C LEU A 395 -1.47 13.30 -5.91
N LEU A 396 -1.11 12.68 -7.03
CA LEU A 396 0.10 11.89 -7.18
C LEU A 396 1.32 12.66 -6.65
N LYS A 397 2.11 12.01 -5.81
CA LYS A 397 3.46 12.47 -5.43
C LYS A 397 4.50 11.70 -6.23
N ASP A 398 4.47 10.38 -6.11
CA ASP A 398 5.37 9.46 -6.80
C ASP A 398 4.71 8.09 -6.99
N GLN A 399 5.13 7.41 -8.05
CA GLN A 399 4.90 5.97 -8.18
C GLN A 399 5.94 5.27 -7.31
N LEU A 400 5.47 4.39 -6.44
CA LEU A 400 6.36 3.62 -5.60
C LEU A 400 6.78 2.36 -6.34
N ASP A 401 7.98 1.85 -6.06
CA ASP A 401 8.42 0.54 -6.50
C ASP A 401 7.35 -0.48 -6.06
N ALA A 402 6.89 -1.26 -7.03
CA ALA A 402 5.83 -2.22 -6.81
C ALA A 402 6.24 -3.31 -5.80
N ARG A 403 7.54 -3.48 -5.54
CA ARG A 403 8.10 -4.42 -4.56
C ARG A 403 8.19 -3.83 -3.16
N SER A 404 8.15 -2.50 -3.02
CA SER A 404 8.03 -1.84 -1.72
C SER A 404 6.65 -2.13 -1.10
N GLY A 405 6.57 -2.19 0.23
CA GLY A 405 5.32 -2.43 0.94
C GLY A 405 5.46 -3.30 2.17
N ARG A 406 4.31 -3.62 2.77
CA ARG A 406 4.18 -4.44 3.96
C ARG A 406 3.84 -5.88 3.59
N TYR A 407 4.61 -6.82 4.12
CA TYR A 407 4.45 -8.26 3.93
C TYR A 407 4.25 -8.97 5.26
N THR A 408 3.41 -9.99 5.28
CA THR A 408 3.33 -10.95 6.37
C THR A 408 4.35 -12.05 6.12
N VAL A 409 5.29 -12.21 7.05
CA VAL A 409 6.42 -13.15 7.00
C VAL A 409 6.03 -14.45 7.71
N PHE A 410 6.35 -15.59 7.10
CA PHE A 410 6.24 -16.93 7.67
C PHE A 410 7.64 -17.53 7.68
N ALA A 411 8.24 -17.61 8.87
CA ALA A 411 9.60 -18.06 9.04
C ALA A 411 9.67 -19.50 9.56
N SER A 412 10.75 -20.21 9.24
CA SER A 412 10.96 -21.60 9.70
C SER A 412 11.14 -21.73 11.22
N ASN A 413 11.35 -20.61 11.93
CA ASN A 413 11.33 -20.58 13.39
C ASN A 413 9.90 -20.63 13.97
N GLY A 414 8.86 -20.75 13.13
CA GLY A 414 7.47 -20.87 13.58
C GLY A 414 6.81 -19.53 13.90
N THR A 415 7.44 -18.41 13.55
CA THR A 415 6.87 -17.08 13.80
C THR A 415 6.23 -16.48 12.56
N GLU A 416 5.06 -15.86 12.74
CA GLU A 416 4.48 -14.91 11.79
C GLU A 416 4.98 -13.51 12.16
N GLN A 417 5.59 -12.77 11.23
CA GLN A 417 6.11 -11.40 11.48
C GLN A 417 5.61 -10.42 10.42
N THR A 418 5.92 -9.14 10.59
CA THR A 418 5.66 -8.11 9.58
C THR A 418 6.97 -7.58 9.02
N LEU A 419 7.13 -7.60 7.71
CA LEU A 419 8.25 -7.00 6.99
C LEU A 419 7.76 -5.81 6.17
N ASP A 420 8.22 -4.62 6.51
CA ASP A 420 8.10 -3.44 5.67
C ASP A 420 9.40 -3.26 4.86
N VAL A 421 9.32 -3.19 3.54
CA VAL A 421 10.45 -2.90 2.65
C VAL A 421 10.19 -1.66 1.80
N ASP A 422 11.21 -0.83 1.64
CA ASP A 422 11.19 0.39 0.85
C ASP A 422 12.44 0.41 -0.05
N PHE A 423 12.24 0.12 -1.35
CA PHE A 423 13.28 0.08 -2.39
C PHE A 423 13.77 1.46 -2.80
N GLU A 424 13.00 2.50 -2.53
CA GLU A 424 13.33 3.88 -2.84
C GLU A 424 14.39 4.42 -1.87
N THR A 425 14.23 4.09 -0.59
CA THR A 425 15.16 4.46 0.49
C THR A 425 16.12 3.33 0.85
N GLN A 426 15.92 2.14 0.28
CA GLN A 426 16.68 0.92 0.56
C GLN A 426 16.68 0.56 2.05
N ARG A 427 15.51 0.65 2.68
CA ARG A 427 15.33 0.37 4.12
C ARG A 427 14.32 -0.73 4.35
N TYR A 428 14.51 -1.47 5.43
CA TYR A 428 13.55 -2.46 5.89
C TYR A 428 13.23 -2.28 7.38
N SER A 429 12.08 -2.80 7.78
CA SER A 429 11.66 -2.99 9.16
C SER A 429 11.05 -4.38 9.33
N MET A 430 11.58 -5.18 10.26
CA MET A 430 11.08 -6.50 10.63
C MET A 430 10.52 -6.43 12.05
N SER A 431 9.20 -6.58 12.19
CA SER A 431 8.48 -6.49 13.46
C SER A 431 7.90 -7.84 13.87
N ALA A 432 8.30 -8.33 15.04
CA ALA A 432 7.77 -9.54 15.65
C ALA A 432 6.37 -9.30 16.27
N PRO A 433 5.56 -10.36 16.51
CA PRO A 433 4.24 -10.24 17.14
C PRO A 433 4.23 -9.51 18.49
N GLY A 434 5.34 -9.58 19.24
CA GLY A 434 5.50 -8.91 20.54
C GLY A 434 5.81 -7.41 20.46
N GLY A 435 5.97 -6.85 19.24
CA GLY A 435 6.28 -5.43 19.02
C GLY A 435 7.77 -5.14 18.80
N ASP A 436 8.67 -6.08 19.13
CA ASP A 436 10.09 -5.95 18.86
C ASP A 436 10.35 -5.74 17.37
N THR A 437 10.98 -4.62 17.05
CA THR A 437 11.20 -4.19 15.67
C THR A 437 12.67 -3.96 15.42
N VAL A 438 13.18 -4.58 14.35
CA VAL A 438 14.52 -4.29 13.81
C VAL A 438 14.39 -3.54 12.52
N THR A 439 15.12 -2.43 12.43
CA THR A 439 15.22 -1.66 11.19
C THR A 439 16.65 -1.69 10.68
N GLY A 440 16.81 -1.55 9.37
CA GLY A 440 18.12 -1.50 8.75
C GLY A 440 18.04 -1.06 7.30
N THR A 441 19.17 -1.12 6.61
CA THR A 441 19.25 -0.90 5.16
C THR A 441 19.40 -2.22 4.43
N PHE A 442 19.18 -2.23 3.13
CA PHE A 442 19.56 -3.36 2.28
C PHE A 442 20.22 -2.85 1.00
N SER A 443 21.01 -3.69 0.34
CA SER A 443 21.63 -3.35 -0.94
C SER A 443 21.56 -4.54 -1.88
N GLU A 444 21.59 -4.31 -3.19
CA GLU A 444 21.71 -5.39 -4.16
C GLU A 444 23.03 -6.13 -3.97
N ASP A 445 23.01 -7.47 -4.06
CA ASP A 445 24.20 -8.29 -4.01
C ASP A 445 24.98 -8.12 -5.32
N ALA A 446 26.21 -7.63 -5.23
CA ALA A 446 27.06 -7.38 -6.39
C ALA A 446 27.39 -8.66 -7.18
N ASN A 447 27.29 -9.84 -6.54
CA ASN A 447 27.59 -11.12 -7.16
C ASN A 447 26.35 -11.85 -7.71
N ASP A 448 25.15 -11.36 -7.37
CA ASP A 448 23.89 -12.02 -7.70
C ASP A 448 22.78 -10.99 -7.93
N ARG A 449 22.64 -10.56 -9.19
CA ARG A 449 21.70 -9.51 -9.60
C ARG A 449 20.26 -9.90 -9.25
N GLY A 450 19.51 -8.97 -8.65
CA GLY A 450 18.14 -9.22 -8.18
C GLY A 450 18.04 -9.85 -6.79
N THR A 451 19.17 -10.27 -6.20
CA THR A 451 19.28 -10.61 -4.77
C THR A 451 19.68 -9.38 -3.98
N TYR A 452 19.11 -9.24 -2.78
CA TYR A 452 19.36 -8.14 -1.85
C TYR A 452 19.89 -8.67 -0.54
N ILE A 453 20.82 -7.95 0.08
CA ILE A 453 21.45 -8.29 1.34
C ILE A 453 20.88 -7.40 2.43
N PHE A 454 20.34 -7.98 3.50
CA PHE A 454 19.96 -7.23 4.69
C PHE A 454 21.22 -6.78 5.45
N ALA A 455 21.37 -5.47 5.66
CA ALA A 455 22.29 -4.96 6.67
C ALA A 455 21.61 -5.08 8.03
N SER A 456 22.04 -6.06 8.83
CA SER A 456 21.49 -6.32 10.16
C SER A 456 22.61 -6.50 11.16
N GLU A 457 22.54 -5.78 12.28
CA GLU A 457 23.47 -5.92 13.41
C GLU A 457 23.35 -7.30 14.09
N ARG A 458 22.27 -8.05 13.81
CA ARG A 458 22.07 -9.42 14.30
C ARG A 458 22.94 -10.46 13.60
N ILE A 459 23.71 -10.06 12.58
CA ILE A 459 24.58 -10.93 11.79
C ILE A 459 26.01 -10.65 12.21
N ALA A 460 26.59 -11.56 12.99
CA ALA A 460 27.97 -11.45 13.48
C ALA A 460 28.97 -12.31 12.67
N THR A 461 28.52 -12.94 11.58
CA THR A 461 29.32 -13.91 10.82
C THR A 461 30.13 -13.25 9.70
N ILE A 462 31.21 -13.93 9.27
CA ILE A 462 32.12 -13.46 8.22
C ILE A 462 31.37 -13.29 6.89
N THR A 463 30.42 -14.19 6.60
CA THR A 463 29.55 -14.11 5.43
C THR A 463 28.13 -13.75 5.84
N ASN A 464 27.59 -12.67 5.27
CA ASN A 464 26.19 -12.29 5.46
C ASN A 464 25.28 -13.16 4.59
N THR A 465 24.59 -14.12 5.20
CA THR A 465 23.65 -15.01 4.52
C THR A 465 22.20 -14.54 4.65
N ALA A 466 21.93 -13.38 5.26
CA ALA A 466 20.61 -12.77 5.29
C ALA A 466 20.34 -12.05 3.97
N ARG A 467 19.98 -12.85 2.97
CA ARG A 467 19.68 -12.42 1.63
C ARG A 467 18.23 -12.66 1.30
N PHE A 468 17.68 -11.87 0.40
CA PHE A 468 16.33 -12.05 -0.09
C PHE A 468 16.22 -11.72 -1.57
N ARG A 469 15.24 -12.35 -2.21
CA ARG A 469 14.69 -11.94 -3.48
C ARG A 469 13.24 -11.54 -3.30
N THR A 470 12.75 -10.78 -4.26
CA THR A 470 11.41 -10.23 -4.20
C THR A 470 10.75 -10.28 -5.57
N THR A 471 9.45 -10.52 -5.55
CA THR A 471 8.54 -10.20 -6.65
C THR A 471 7.65 -9.05 -6.22
N THR A 472 6.71 -8.67 -7.08
CA THR A 472 5.65 -7.74 -6.68
C THR A 472 4.90 -8.24 -5.45
N ASP A 473 4.58 -9.53 -5.31
CA ASP A 473 3.64 -9.98 -4.27
C ASP A 473 4.28 -10.78 -3.12
N ALA A 474 5.57 -11.11 -3.22
CA ALA A 474 6.26 -11.93 -2.25
C ALA A 474 7.74 -11.60 -2.09
N VAL A 475 8.25 -11.84 -0.89
CA VAL A 475 9.68 -11.82 -0.56
C VAL A 475 10.08 -13.22 -0.09
N VAL A 476 11.15 -13.78 -0.63
CA VAL A 476 11.69 -15.08 -0.22
C VAL A 476 13.16 -14.90 0.12
N GLY A 477 13.60 -15.42 1.26
CA GLY A 477 14.98 -15.25 1.67
C GLY A 477 15.30 -15.86 3.03
N ALA A 478 16.41 -15.42 3.60
CA ALA A 478 16.81 -15.70 4.96
C ALA A 478 16.97 -14.41 5.76
N PHE A 479 16.60 -14.44 7.04
CA PHE A 479 16.76 -13.31 7.96
C PHE A 479 17.23 -13.80 9.33
N PRO A 480 18.03 -13.02 10.09
CA PRO A 480 18.52 -13.39 11.41
C PRO A 480 17.40 -13.37 12.46
N PHE A 481 16.60 -14.44 12.48
CA PHE A 481 15.56 -14.65 13.46
C PHE A 481 16.15 -15.23 14.75
N ALA A 482 15.50 -14.93 15.88
CA ALA A 482 15.82 -15.56 17.15
C ALA A 482 15.68 -17.08 17.02
N VAL A 483 16.69 -17.80 17.52
CA VAL A 483 16.66 -19.26 17.63
C VAL A 483 15.64 -19.62 18.69
N PHE A 484 14.72 -20.51 18.32
CA PHE A 484 13.64 -20.98 19.17
C PHE A 484 14.16 -21.47 20.53
N LYS A 485 13.68 -20.85 21.61
CA LYS A 485 14.06 -21.16 23.01
C LYS A 485 15.56 -21.18 23.30
N SER A 486 16.34 -20.31 22.63
CA SER A 486 17.75 -20.09 22.98
C SER A 486 17.90 -19.18 24.21
N ASP A 487 18.81 -19.55 25.12
CA ASP A 487 19.23 -18.72 26.25
C ASP A 487 20.76 -18.78 26.41
N PRO A 488 21.50 -17.66 26.19
CA PRO A 488 21.00 -16.35 25.77
C PRO A 488 20.39 -16.38 24.36
N VAL A 489 19.59 -15.37 24.01
CA VAL A 489 18.94 -15.30 22.68
C VAL A 489 20.01 -15.22 21.58
N VAL A 490 20.10 -16.27 20.78
CA VAL A 490 20.97 -16.34 19.60
C VAL A 490 20.16 -16.03 18.35
N HIS A 491 20.75 -15.31 17.40
CA HIS A 491 20.13 -15.04 16.10
C HIS A 491 20.88 -15.82 15.02
N VAL A 492 20.13 -16.46 14.12
CA VAL A 492 20.69 -17.16 12.95
C VAL A 492 19.83 -16.87 11.74
N ALA A 493 20.44 -16.82 10.55
CA ALA A 493 19.70 -16.64 9.32
C ALA A 493 18.80 -17.87 9.08
N GLN A 494 17.48 -17.68 9.05
CA GLN A 494 16.54 -18.77 8.80
C GLN A 494 15.64 -18.44 7.60
N PRO A 495 15.26 -19.45 6.80
CA PRO A 495 14.44 -19.23 5.63
C PRO A 495 13.05 -18.72 6.01
N PHE A 496 12.55 -17.82 5.17
CA PHE A 496 11.19 -17.32 5.27
C PHE A 496 10.59 -17.10 3.89
N ILE A 497 9.27 -17.09 3.86
CA ILE A 497 8.46 -16.55 2.76
C ILE A 497 7.59 -15.45 3.34
N ALA A 498 7.50 -14.32 2.65
CA ALA A 498 6.63 -13.23 3.00
C ALA A 498 5.69 -12.93 1.84
N ALA A 499 4.43 -12.64 2.14
CA ALA A 499 3.41 -12.32 1.15
C ALA A 499 2.56 -11.14 1.63
N ARG A 500 2.02 -10.36 0.69
CA ARG A 500 1.17 -9.20 1.02
C ARG A 500 -0.27 -9.31 0.55
N SER A 501 -0.55 -10.21 -0.39
CA SER A 501 -1.88 -10.41 -0.95
C SER A 501 -2.45 -11.75 -0.50
N PHE A 502 -3.60 -11.74 0.15
CA PHE A 502 -4.24 -12.93 0.73
C PHE A 502 -5.67 -13.09 0.23
N VAL A 503 -6.12 -14.33 0.09
CA VAL A 503 -7.52 -14.65 -0.21
C VAL A 503 -8.39 -14.28 0.98
N THR A 504 -9.29 -13.31 0.79
CA THR A 504 -10.26 -12.87 1.79
C THR A 504 -11.67 -13.42 1.55
N ASP A 505 -11.97 -13.87 0.32
CA ASP A 505 -13.27 -14.40 -0.04
C ASP A 505 -13.29 -15.93 0.08
N ARG A 506 -14.28 -16.47 0.79
CA ARG A 506 -14.38 -17.91 1.07
C ARG A 506 -14.45 -18.77 -0.20
N SER A 507 -15.17 -18.32 -1.23
CA SER A 507 -15.30 -19.06 -2.50
C SER A 507 -13.97 -19.20 -3.25
N GLN A 508 -12.99 -18.33 -2.97
CA GLN A 508 -11.68 -18.34 -3.63
C GLN A 508 -10.69 -19.32 -2.97
N LEU A 509 -11.08 -19.98 -1.87
CA LEU A 509 -10.27 -21.00 -1.20
C LEU A 509 -10.27 -22.34 -1.94
N ALA A 510 -11.32 -22.62 -2.71
CA ALA A 510 -11.56 -23.91 -3.35
C ALA A 510 -10.37 -24.39 -4.21
N GLY A 511 -9.91 -25.62 -3.99
CA GLY A 511 -8.78 -26.16 -4.73
C GLY A 511 -8.13 -27.35 -4.05
N LEU A 512 -7.23 -28.00 -4.77
CA LEU A 512 -6.36 -29.04 -4.25
C LEU A 512 -4.97 -28.43 -4.02
N PHE A 513 -4.39 -28.65 -2.84
CA PHE A 513 -3.07 -28.15 -2.47
C PHE A 513 -2.16 -29.32 -2.12
N ASP A 514 -0.93 -29.28 -2.63
CA ASP A 514 0.14 -30.16 -2.20
C ASP A 514 0.88 -29.48 -1.05
N VAL A 515 0.84 -30.08 0.14
CA VAL A 515 1.30 -29.48 1.38
C VAL A 515 2.56 -30.16 1.87
N LEU A 516 3.56 -29.35 2.20
CA LEU A 516 4.77 -29.73 2.93
C LEU A 516 4.73 -29.05 4.30
N ILE A 517 4.97 -29.85 5.34
CA ILE A 517 5.18 -29.36 6.70
C ILE A 517 6.63 -29.61 7.05
N THR A 518 7.25 -28.64 7.71
CA THR A 518 8.52 -28.82 8.40
C THR A 518 8.39 -28.38 9.84
N SER A 519 8.97 -29.15 10.75
CA SER A 519 9.06 -28.78 12.15
C SER A 519 10.48 -28.93 12.69
N LYS A 520 10.80 -28.19 13.76
CA LYS A 520 12.07 -28.31 14.48
C LYS A 520 11.81 -28.32 15.98
N THR A 521 12.17 -29.41 16.67
CA THR A 521 12.07 -29.51 18.13
C THR A 521 13.19 -28.73 18.83
N ALA A 522 12.93 -28.28 20.07
CA ALA A 522 13.90 -27.52 20.88
C ALA A 522 15.01 -28.36 21.53
N THR A 523 15.02 -29.69 21.39
CA THR A 523 15.95 -30.59 22.09
C THR A 523 17.34 -30.60 21.41
N PRO A 524 18.43 -30.19 22.10
CA PRO A 524 19.77 -30.05 21.51
C PRO A 524 20.34 -31.35 20.93
N ASP A 525 20.02 -32.50 21.53
CA ASP A 525 20.71 -33.77 21.27
C ASP A 525 20.01 -34.64 20.21
N VAL A 526 18.80 -34.28 19.78
CA VAL A 526 18.07 -34.93 18.69
C VAL A 526 17.30 -33.87 17.92
N PRO A 527 17.83 -33.33 16.80
CA PRO A 527 17.05 -32.52 15.88
C PRO A 527 16.04 -33.43 15.18
N LEU A 528 14.89 -33.65 15.81
CA LEU A 528 13.74 -34.26 15.18
C LEU A 528 13.14 -33.20 14.25
N GLN A 529 13.62 -33.16 13.01
CA GLN A 529 12.88 -32.55 11.92
C GLN A 529 11.86 -33.56 11.40
N VAL A 530 10.59 -33.29 11.65
CA VAL A 530 9.51 -34.03 11.00
C VAL A 530 9.14 -33.24 9.76
N ALA A 531 9.44 -33.80 8.59
CA ALA A 531 8.75 -33.40 7.38
C ALA A 531 7.59 -34.35 7.12
N ALA A 532 6.45 -33.77 6.77
CA ALA A 532 5.30 -34.54 6.32
C ALA A 532 4.77 -33.94 5.03
N GLU A 533 4.31 -34.81 4.15
CA GLU A 533 3.69 -34.46 2.89
C GLU A 533 2.27 -35.02 2.85
N TRP A 534 1.34 -34.23 2.31
CA TRP A 534 -0.05 -34.62 2.18
C TRP A 534 -0.77 -33.66 1.23
N GLN A 535 -2.02 -33.97 0.91
CA GLN A 535 -2.88 -33.13 0.05
C GLN A 535 -4.04 -32.53 0.85
N LEU A 536 -4.31 -31.24 0.65
CA LEU A 536 -5.48 -30.55 1.21
C LEU A 536 -6.48 -30.25 0.09
N ARG A 537 -7.67 -30.84 0.14
CA ARG A 537 -8.77 -30.47 -0.77
C ARG A 537 -9.74 -29.54 -0.06
N ILE A 538 -9.87 -28.32 -0.57
CA ILE A 538 -10.90 -27.37 -0.14
C ILE A 538 -12.06 -27.44 -1.15
N ASN A 539 -13.27 -27.68 -0.65
CA ASN A 539 -14.46 -27.79 -1.47
C ASN A 539 -14.84 -26.47 -2.18
N ALA A 540 -15.74 -26.53 -3.16
CA ALA A 540 -16.14 -25.38 -3.98
C ALA A 540 -16.72 -24.21 -3.17
N SER A 541 -17.37 -24.49 -2.04
CA SER A 541 -17.91 -23.47 -1.14
C SER A 541 -16.87 -22.88 -0.18
N GLY A 542 -15.66 -23.44 -0.10
CA GLY A 542 -14.62 -23.05 0.84
C GLY A 542 -15.00 -23.27 2.30
N THR A 543 -15.84 -24.26 2.59
CA THR A 543 -16.36 -24.54 3.94
C THR A 543 -15.77 -25.78 4.58
N ILE A 544 -15.24 -26.70 3.77
CA ILE A 544 -14.66 -27.97 4.24
C ILE A 544 -13.30 -28.15 3.59
N ALA A 545 -12.30 -28.50 4.40
CA ALA A 545 -10.97 -28.90 3.98
C ALA A 545 -10.76 -30.38 4.34
N THR A 546 -10.50 -31.23 3.36
CA THR A 546 -10.22 -32.66 3.56
C THR A 546 -8.72 -32.89 3.45
N GLN A 547 -8.09 -33.47 4.47
CA GLN A 547 -6.70 -33.92 4.40
C GLN A 547 -6.62 -35.36 3.86
N CYS A 548 -5.73 -35.57 2.89
CA CYS A 548 -5.51 -36.85 2.23
C CYS A 548 -4.01 -37.20 2.17
N SER A 549 -3.69 -38.49 2.06
CA SER A 549 -2.34 -38.95 1.75
C SER A 549 -1.88 -38.47 0.38
N SER A 550 -0.57 -38.27 0.19
CA SER A 550 0.04 -38.11 -1.14
C SER A 550 -0.09 -39.42 -1.95
N GLY A 551 -0.27 -39.34 -3.28
CA GLY A 551 -0.21 -40.50 -4.19
C GLY A 551 -1.39 -40.67 -5.16
N ALA A 552 -1.21 -41.53 -6.18
CA ALA A 552 -2.19 -41.81 -7.24
C ALA A 552 -3.52 -42.45 -6.77
N SER A 553 -3.55 -42.97 -5.54
CA SER A 553 -4.75 -43.47 -4.87
C SER A 553 -5.30 -42.49 -3.83
N SER A 554 -4.93 -41.20 -3.88
CA SER A 554 -5.44 -40.24 -2.90
C SER A 554 -6.95 -40.05 -3.06
N SER A 555 -7.67 -40.15 -1.93
CA SER A 555 -9.11 -39.89 -1.86
C SER A 555 -9.49 -38.43 -2.16
N CYS A 556 -8.49 -37.54 -2.27
CA CYS A 556 -8.67 -36.17 -2.70
C CYS A 556 -8.95 -36.07 -4.21
N GLN A 557 -8.35 -36.94 -5.03
CA GLN A 557 -8.50 -36.93 -6.49
C GLN A 557 -9.71 -37.75 -6.98
N GLN A 558 -10.29 -38.64 -6.16
CA GLN A 558 -11.48 -39.43 -6.51
C GLN A 558 -12.70 -39.06 -5.64
N PRO A 559 -13.76 -38.44 -6.22
CA PRO A 559 -15.01 -38.23 -5.51
C PRO A 559 -15.66 -39.58 -5.15
N GLY A 560 -15.79 -39.90 -3.85
CA GLY A 560 -16.55 -41.06 -3.37
C GLY A 560 -15.77 -42.11 -2.56
N THR A 561 -14.44 -42.03 -2.51
CA THR A 561 -13.63 -42.85 -1.58
C THR A 561 -13.62 -42.24 -0.17
N PRO A 562 -13.77 -43.04 0.92
CA PRO A 562 -13.71 -42.52 2.29
C PRO A 562 -12.38 -41.79 2.55
N PRO A 563 -12.38 -40.58 3.13
CA PRO A 563 -11.16 -39.87 3.49
C PRO A 563 -10.39 -40.67 4.56
N LEU A 564 -9.06 -40.67 4.47
CA LEU A 564 -8.21 -41.36 5.44
C LEU A 564 -8.00 -40.56 6.74
N SER A 565 -8.26 -39.24 6.79
CA SER A 565 -7.64 -38.41 7.85
C SER A 565 -8.27 -37.03 8.11
N PHE A 566 -9.55 -36.97 8.52
CA PHE A 566 -10.22 -35.74 9.04
C PHE A 566 -10.70 -34.71 7.98
N ASP A 567 -11.96 -34.31 8.12
CA ASP A 567 -12.54 -33.14 7.49
C ASP A 567 -12.51 -31.97 8.48
N PHE A 568 -11.90 -30.87 8.07
CA PHE A 568 -11.88 -29.63 8.83
C PHE A 568 -12.99 -28.70 8.34
N SER A 569 -13.77 -28.17 9.27
CA SER A 569 -14.59 -26.98 9.01
C SER A 569 -13.68 -25.76 8.81
N ILE A 570 -14.04 -24.89 7.87
CA ILE A 570 -13.32 -23.64 7.58
C ILE A 570 -14.15 -22.45 8.07
N SER A 571 -13.59 -21.65 8.97
CA SER A 571 -14.18 -20.41 9.47
C SER A 571 -13.22 -19.22 9.30
N PRO A 572 -13.74 -17.97 9.21
CA PRO A 572 -12.88 -16.80 9.12
C PRO A 572 -12.19 -16.55 10.47
N GLY A 573 -10.91 -16.17 10.43
CA GLY A 573 -10.14 -15.78 11.60
C GLY A 573 -10.40 -14.33 12.04
N ALA A 574 -9.67 -13.90 13.07
CA ALA A 574 -9.80 -12.57 13.67
C ALA A 574 -9.44 -11.42 12.72
N SER A 575 -8.61 -11.69 11.70
CA SER A 575 -8.18 -10.71 10.70
C SER A 575 -8.49 -11.19 9.28
N PRO A 576 -8.81 -10.27 8.34
CA PRO A 576 -9.01 -10.63 6.94
C PRO A 576 -7.85 -11.45 6.38
N GLY A 577 -8.18 -12.52 5.66
CA GLY A 577 -7.21 -13.43 5.04
C GLY A 577 -6.70 -14.55 5.94
N ILE A 578 -7.07 -14.58 7.23
CA ILE A 578 -6.86 -15.72 8.13
C ILE A 578 -8.05 -16.66 8.03
N TRP A 579 -7.79 -17.95 7.86
CA TRP A 579 -8.78 -19.02 7.84
C TRP A 579 -8.46 -20.03 8.93
N LEU A 580 -9.43 -20.36 9.75
CA LEU A 580 -9.31 -21.33 10.82
C LEU A 580 -9.80 -22.68 10.32
N LEU A 581 -8.97 -23.71 10.45
CA LEU A 581 -9.31 -25.10 10.14
C LEU A 581 -9.45 -25.86 11.46
N GLY A 582 -10.61 -26.47 11.69
CA GLY A 582 -10.87 -27.22 12.92
C GLY A 582 -12.18 -27.99 12.92
N ASN A 583 -12.54 -28.54 14.08
CA ASN A 583 -13.73 -29.40 14.22
C ASN A 583 -14.87 -28.64 14.89
N ASN A 584 -15.62 -27.85 14.11
CA ASN A 584 -16.85 -27.11 14.44
C ASN A 584 -16.90 -26.23 15.71
N GLU A 585 -15.94 -26.30 16.65
CA GLU A 585 -15.83 -25.48 17.86
C GLU A 585 -14.37 -25.21 18.29
N ASP A 586 -13.42 -26.12 17.97
CA ASP A 586 -11.99 -25.94 18.29
C ASP A 586 -11.13 -25.82 17.02
N PRO A 587 -10.55 -24.62 16.73
CA PRO A 587 -9.61 -24.47 15.63
C PRO A 587 -8.30 -25.21 15.94
N ILE A 588 -7.87 -26.06 15.02
CA ILE A 588 -6.63 -26.86 15.16
C ILE A 588 -5.46 -26.06 14.61
N PHE A 589 -5.65 -25.32 13.52
CA PHE A 589 -4.64 -24.41 12.99
C PHE A 589 -5.23 -23.26 12.16
N ALA A 590 -4.47 -22.15 12.10
CA ALA A 590 -4.80 -20.96 11.32
C ALA A 590 -3.90 -20.90 10.08
N VAL A 591 -4.50 -20.76 8.90
CA VAL A 591 -3.80 -20.67 7.62
C VAL A 591 -4.11 -19.37 6.90
N ARG A 592 -3.20 -18.98 6.03
CA ARG A 592 -3.39 -17.91 5.05
C ARG A 592 -3.15 -18.48 3.66
N ILE A 593 -3.97 -18.09 2.69
CA ILE A 593 -3.76 -18.44 1.28
C ILE A 593 -3.27 -17.18 0.57
N ALA A 594 -1.97 -17.10 0.33
CA ALA A 594 -1.32 -16.02 -0.38
C ALA A 594 -1.57 -16.11 -1.90
N ARG A 595 -1.64 -14.95 -2.56
CA ARG A 595 -1.65 -14.81 -4.02
C ARG A 595 -0.28 -14.31 -4.46
N ILE A 596 0.52 -15.17 -5.08
CA ILE A 596 1.88 -14.84 -5.53
C ILE A 596 1.98 -15.11 -7.02
N GLY A 597 2.15 -14.06 -7.84
CA GLY A 597 2.22 -14.19 -9.29
C GLY A 597 0.98 -14.87 -9.89
N GLY A 598 -0.20 -14.58 -9.34
CA GLY A 598 -1.48 -15.21 -9.72
C GLY A 598 -1.71 -16.61 -9.14
N ARG A 599 -0.72 -17.22 -8.49
CA ARG A 599 -0.79 -18.57 -7.92
C ARG A 599 -1.19 -18.52 -6.45
N ARG A 600 -1.82 -19.59 -5.96
CA ARG A 600 -2.25 -19.70 -4.56
C ARG A 600 -1.25 -20.54 -3.76
N VAL A 601 -0.79 -19.98 -2.65
CA VAL A 601 0.16 -20.61 -1.74
C VAL A 601 -0.44 -20.64 -0.34
N LEU A 602 -0.61 -21.82 0.22
CA LEU A 602 -1.03 -22.05 1.59
C LEU A 602 0.16 -21.82 2.52
N LEU A 603 -0.01 -21.00 3.55
CA LEU A 603 1.05 -20.60 4.48
C LEU A 603 0.55 -20.63 5.92
N GLN A 604 1.38 -21.18 6.81
CA GLN A 604 1.24 -21.05 8.25
C GLN A 604 2.61 -21.18 8.92
N ALA A 605 2.89 -20.32 9.88
CA ALA A 605 4.00 -20.47 10.81
C ALA A 605 3.44 -20.47 12.24
N THR A 606 3.80 -21.45 13.05
CA THR A 606 3.32 -21.54 14.43
C THR A 606 4.29 -22.28 15.34
N GLU A 607 4.14 -22.06 16.63
CA GLU A 607 4.76 -22.85 17.68
C GLU A 607 3.74 -23.87 18.19
N MET A 608 4.13 -25.14 18.23
CA MET A 608 3.25 -26.22 18.70
C MET A 608 3.98 -27.16 19.65
N TRP A 609 3.21 -27.95 20.39
CA TRP A 609 3.74 -29.03 21.22
C TRP A 609 3.64 -30.34 20.45
N VAL A 610 4.79 -30.96 20.16
CA VAL A 610 4.86 -32.22 19.42
C VAL A 610 5.08 -33.37 20.42
N PRO A 611 4.27 -34.43 20.39
CA PRO A 611 4.50 -35.62 21.19
C PRO A 611 5.84 -36.25 20.82
N ILE A 612 6.70 -36.52 21.80
CA ILE A 612 7.97 -37.23 21.58
C ILE A 612 7.97 -38.57 22.34
N SER A 613 8.66 -39.57 21.79
CA SER A 613 8.82 -40.87 22.44
C SER A 613 9.83 -40.77 23.60
N GLY A 614 9.31 -40.65 24.82
CA GLY A 614 10.10 -40.59 26.06
C GLY A 614 9.73 -39.38 26.94
N PRO A 615 10.00 -39.41 28.26
CA PRO A 615 9.79 -38.25 29.12
C PRO A 615 10.80 -37.12 28.80
N PRO A 616 10.38 -35.85 28.71
CA PRO A 616 9.01 -35.32 28.80
C PRO A 616 8.23 -35.50 27.49
N TYR A 617 7.04 -36.10 27.56
CA TYR A 617 6.25 -36.62 26.41
C TYR A 617 5.73 -35.57 25.41
N ALA A 618 6.09 -34.29 25.54
CA ALA A 618 5.85 -33.28 24.53
C ALA A 618 6.98 -32.25 24.53
N ALA A 619 7.54 -31.98 23.35
CA ALA A 619 8.53 -30.94 23.17
C ALA A 619 7.91 -29.77 22.38
N PRO A 620 8.23 -28.53 22.76
CA PRO A 620 7.87 -27.37 21.96
C PRO A 620 8.64 -27.46 20.63
N ALA A 621 7.97 -27.20 19.53
CA ALA A 621 8.54 -27.20 18.19
C ALA A 621 8.05 -25.99 17.40
N SER A 622 8.93 -25.43 16.58
CA SER A 622 8.52 -24.52 15.52
C SER A 622 7.99 -25.32 14.35
N MET A 623 6.96 -24.81 13.68
CA MET A 623 6.40 -25.40 12.46
C MET A 623 6.25 -24.34 11.38
N LEU A 624 6.64 -24.69 10.15
CA LEU A 624 6.30 -23.99 8.93
C LEU A 624 5.57 -24.96 8.00
N LEU A 625 4.31 -24.63 7.70
CA LEU A 625 3.46 -25.33 6.75
C LEU A 625 3.37 -24.48 5.48
N THR A 626 3.71 -25.10 4.35
CA THR A 626 3.64 -24.49 3.03
C THR A 626 2.89 -25.40 2.09
N GLY A 627 2.09 -24.85 1.19
CA GLY A 627 1.41 -25.66 0.19
C GLY A 627 1.18 -24.93 -1.12
N LEU A 628 1.29 -25.65 -2.23
CA LEU A 628 1.07 -25.10 -3.57
C LEU A 628 -0.27 -25.60 -4.10
N ALA A 629 -1.10 -24.67 -4.59
CA ALA A 629 -2.31 -25.06 -5.29
C ALA A 629 -1.97 -25.79 -6.59
N GLN A 630 -2.59 -26.95 -6.79
CA GLN A 630 -2.51 -27.69 -8.03
C GLN A 630 -3.07 -26.87 -9.18
N SER A 631 -2.32 -26.86 -10.26
CA SER A 631 -2.76 -26.24 -11.49
C SER A 631 -3.80 -27.12 -12.20
N PRO A 632 -4.72 -26.53 -12.97
CA PRO A 632 -5.63 -27.30 -13.81
C PRO A 632 -4.85 -28.25 -14.73
N PRO A 633 -5.37 -29.47 -15.00
CA PRO A 633 -4.75 -30.38 -15.95
C PRO A 633 -4.49 -29.69 -17.30
N GLY A 634 -3.25 -29.79 -17.79
CA GLY A 634 -2.83 -29.19 -19.07
C GLY A 634 -2.28 -27.76 -18.98
N SER A 635 -2.15 -27.16 -17.79
CA SER A 635 -1.43 -25.89 -17.65
C SER A 635 0.10 -26.06 -17.86
N SER A 636 0.78 -25.00 -18.29
CA SER A 636 2.25 -24.96 -18.34
C SER A 636 2.90 -25.16 -16.97
N ASP A 637 2.23 -24.73 -15.90
CA ASP A 637 2.67 -24.90 -14.51
C ASP A 637 2.63 -26.36 -14.04
N ALA A 638 1.90 -27.23 -14.74
CA ALA A 638 1.87 -28.67 -14.47
C ALA A 638 3.08 -29.43 -15.02
N ASN A 639 3.94 -28.77 -15.83
CA ASN A 639 5.00 -29.43 -16.60
C ASN A 639 6.39 -29.46 -15.93
N TRP A 640 6.53 -29.05 -14.66
CA TRP A 640 7.84 -28.98 -13.97
C TRP A 640 8.91 -28.27 -14.84
N PRO A 641 8.74 -26.96 -15.09
CA PRO A 641 9.70 -26.23 -15.90
C PRO A 641 11.09 -26.28 -15.28
N THR A 642 12.11 -26.16 -16.13
CA THR A 642 13.47 -25.87 -15.66
C THR A 642 13.47 -24.47 -15.06
N LEU A 643 13.88 -24.34 -13.81
CA LEU A 643 13.92 -23.08 -13.08
C LEU A 643 15.31 -22.87 -12.47
N ASN A 644 15.79 -21.63 -12.58
CA ASN A 644 16.79 -21.10 -11.68
C ASN A 644 16.05 -20.49 -10.49
N MET A 645 16.41 -20.89 -9.28
CA MET A 645 15.68 -20.53 -8.07
C MET A 645 16.64 -20.12 -6.98
N HIS A 646 16.35 -19.01 -6.32
CA HIS A 646 17.17 -18.56 -5.20
C HIS A 646 16.62 -19.17 -3.93
N SER A 647 17.45 -19.98 -3.28
CA SER A 647 17.06 -20.83 -2.17
C SER A 647 17.75 -20.39 -0.89
N ALA A 648 16.95 -20.22 0.16
CA ALA A 648 17.43 -20.09 1.53
C ALA A 648 17.24 -21.41 2.27
N SER A 649 18.19 -21.78 3.13
CA SER A 649 18.12 -23.02 3.92
C SER A 649 18.19 -22.81 5.43
N THR A 650 17.69 -23.80 6.18
CA THR A 650 17.79 -23.86 7.64
C THR A 650 19.21 -24.00 8.18
N ALA A 651 20.20 -24.30 7.32
CA ALA A 651 21.63 -24.27 7.66
C ALA A 651 22.21 -22.84 7.65
N SER A 652 21.35 -21.81 7.59
CA SER A 652 21.75 -20.42 7.39
C SER A 652 22.53 -20.21 6.09
N SER A 653 22.23 -21.03 5.08
CA SER A 653 22.85 -20.93 3.77
C SER A 653 21.94 -20.30 2.73
N PHE A 654 22.56 -19.68 1.74
CA PHE A 654 21.90 -19.10 0.57
C PHE A 654 22.60 -19.58 -0.70
N GLY A 655 21.83 -19.90 -1.73
CA GLY A 655 22.35 -20.42 -2.99
C GLY A 655 21.35 -20.37 -4.13
N THR A 656 21.87 -20.38 -5.36
CA THR A 656 21.06 -20.53 -6.57
C THR A 656 20.94 -22.00 -6.91
N ALA A 657 19.71 -22.50 -6.88
CA ALA A 657 19.35 -23.84 -7.28
C ALA A 657 18.92 -23.86 -8.76
N ILE A 658 19.34 -24.89 -9.48
CA ILE A 658 18.81 -25.26 -10.78
C ILE A 658 17.98 -26.51 -10.57
N THR A 659 16.72 -26.46 -10.99
CA THR A 659 15.79 -27.59 -10.86
C THR A 659 15.14 -27.86 -12.20
N ASP A 660 14.97 -29.14 -12.54
CA ASP A 660 14.22 -29.59 -13.70
C ASP A 660 13.41 -30.86 -13.36
N THR A 661 12.88 -31.54 -14.37
CA THR A 661 12.08 -32.75 -14.19
C THR A 661 12.82 -33.94 -13.56
N THR A 662 14.15 -33.94 -13.61
CA THR A 662 15.05 -35.07 -13.31
C THR A 662 16.14 -34.73 -12.29
N SER A 663 16.40 -33.46 -12.02
CA SER A 663 17.50 -33.04 -11.15
C SER A 663 17.17 -31.80 -10.32
N TYR A 664 17.81 -31.72 -9.16
CA TYR A 664 17.92 -30.50 -8.36
C TYR A 664 19.39 -30.35 -7.97
N ALA A 665 20.00 -29.21 -8.29
CA ALA A 665 21.39 -28.92 -7.97
C ALA A 665 21.51 -27.50 -7.43
N THR A 666 22.32 -27.28 -6.40
CA THR A 666 22.45 -25.97 -5.76
C THR A 666 23.79 -25.85 -5.06
N HIS A 667 24.36 -24.65 -5.10
CA HIS A 667 25.62 -24.30 -4.45
C HIS A 667 25.33 -23.33 -3.30
N TYR A 668 25.64 -23.75 -2.07
CA TYR A 668 25.41 -22.97 -0.86
C TYR A 668 26.65 -22.26 -0.38
N PHE A 669 26.48 -21.01 0.04
CA PHE A 669 27.43 -20.33 0.92
C PHE A 669 26.99 -20.47 2.37
N LEU A 670 27.89 -20.94 3.22
CA LEU A 670 27.68 -21.11 4.66
C LEU A 670 28.11 -19.85 5.42
N PRO A 671 27.61 -19.63 6.65
CA PRO A 671 27.96 -18.44 7.44
C PRO A 671 29.45 -18.30 7.76
N ASP A 672 30.18 -19.42 7.80
CA ASP A 672 31.63 -19.48 8.03
C ASP A 672 32.47 -19.13 6.78
N GLY A 673 31.82 -18.85 5.65
CA GLY A 673 32.47 -18.55 4.37
C GLY A 673 32.84 -19.77 3.53
N THR A 674 32.60 -20.98 4.03
CA THR A 674 32.73 -22.21 3.23
C THR A 674 31.53 -22.38 2.29
N SER A 675 31.65 -23.29 1.33
CA SER A 675 30.55 -23.65 0.44
C SER A 675 30.29 -25.15 0.40
N THR A 676 29.06 -25.52 0.09
CA THR A 676 28.64 -26.92 -0.02
C THR A 676 27.65 -27.09 -1.17
N ASP A 677 27.70 -28.24 -1.84
CA ASP A 677 26.81 -28.58 -2.94
C ASP A 677 25.74 -29.56 -2.47
N LEU A 678 24.52 -29.37 -2.96
CA LEU A 678 23.45 -30.37 -2.83
C LEU A 678 22.97 -30.72 -4.24
N THR A 679 23.07 -32.01 -4.58
CA THR A 679 22.57 -32.55 -5.84
C THR A 679 21.65 -33.72 -5.56
N LEU A 680 20.48 -33.72 -6.20
CA LEU A 680 19.46 -34.76 -6.10
C LEU A 680 19.09 -35.24 -7.50
N ALA A 681 19.00 -36.55 -7.67
CA ALA A 681 18.30 -37.16 -8.80
C ALA A 681 16.80 -37.25 -8.46
N LEU A 682 15.97 -36.56 -9.22
CA LEU A 682 14.53 -36.45 -8.98
C LEU A 682 13.74 -37.52 -9.71
N GLN A 683 12.69 -38.00 -9.05
CA GLN A 683 11.71 -38.94 -9.58
C GLN A 683 10.28 -38.40 -9.37
N PRO A 684 9.35 -38.61 -10.31
CA PRO A 684 7.95 -38.25 -10.14
C PRO A 684 7.31 -38.98 -8.98
N VAL A 685 6.55 -38.25 -8.16
CA VAL A 685 5.64 -38.87 -7.18
C VAL A 685 4.35 -39.26 -7.91
N ALA A 686 4.02 -40.54 -7.90
CA ALA A 686 2.88 -41.08 -8.65
C ALA A 686 1.57 -40.35 -8.29
N GLY A 687 0.83 -39.88 -9.29
CA GLY A 687 -0.44 -39.16 -9.10
C GLY A 687 -0.30 -37.69 -8.69
N ASN A 688 0.92 -37.18 -8.54
CA ASN A 688 1.17 -35.80 -8.19
C ASN A 688 2.03 -35.10 -9.25
N PRO A 689 1.43 -34.28 -10.13
CA PRO A 689 2.18 -33.63 -11.19
C PRO A 689 3.19 -32.62 -10.64
N GLN A 690 2.90 -31.98 -9.50
CA GLN A 690 3.68 -30.89 -8.90
C GLN A 690 4.73 -31.35 -7.89
N MET A 691 4.86 -32.65 -7.64
CA MET A 691 5.77 -33.19 -6.64
C MET A 691 6.83 -34.10 -7.25
N ARG A 692 8.05 -34.01 -6.72
CA ARG A 692 9.17 -34.91 -6.99
C ARG A 692 9.79 -35.35 -5.67
N GLN A 693 10.44 -36.51 -5.72
CA GLN A 693 11.28 -37.01 -4.63
C GLN A 693 12.68 -37.32 -5.15
N GLY A 694 13.69 -37.12 -4.33
CA GLY A 694 15.08 -37.43 -4.70
C GLY A 694 15.91 -37.89 -3.50
N LEU A 695 17.06 -38.49 -3.78
CA LEU A 695 18.06 -38.85 -2.79
C LEU A 695 19.31 -38.00 -2.98
N ASP A 696 19.90 -37.54 -1.87
CA ASP A 696 21.25 -36.95 -1.89
C ASP A 696 22.34 -38.04 -1.94
N SER A 697 23.61 -37.61 -1.96
CA SER A 697 24.76 -38.51 -1.96
C SER A 697 24.87 -39.40 -0.71
N ASN A 698 24.18 -39.04 0.38
CA ASN A 698 24.16 -39.76 1.64
C ASN A 698 22.93 -40.69 1.76
N GLY A 699 22.07 -40.74 0.73
CA GLY A 699 20.83 -41.51 0.75
C GLY A 699 19.70 -40.85 1.53
N ASN A 700 19.80 -39.57 1.88
CA ASN A 700 18.72 -38.82 2.50
C ASN A 700 17.66 -38.49 1.46
N GLN A 701 16.41 -38.81 1.77
CA GLN A 701 15.26 -38.51 0.91
C GLN A 701 14.83 -37.06 1.06
N TYR A 702 14.51 -36.41 -0.06
CA TYR A 702 13.94 -35.08 -0.14
C TYR A 702 12.65 -35.11 -0.94
N PHE A 703 11.69 -34.29 -0.51
CA PHE A 703 10.45 -34.02 -1.21
C PHE A 703 10.46 -32.58 -1.70
N LEU A 704 10.10 -32.40 -2.98
CA LEU A 704 10.09 -31.11 -3.65
C LEU A 704 8.69 -30.89 -4.22
N VAL A 705 8.14 -29.70 -3.99
CA VAL A 705 6.91 -29.24 -4.64
C VAL A 705 7.20 -27.91 -5.32
N GLN A 706 6.78 -27.76 -6.58
CA GLN A 706 6.91 -26.50 -7.30
C GLN A 706 5.71 -26.18 -8.18
N ASN A 707 5.55 -24.90 -8.51
CA ASN A 707 4.47 -24.40 -9.37
C ASN A 707 4.95 -23.46 -10.49
N GLY A 708 6.21 -23.54 -10.89
CA GLY A 708 6.78 -22.66 -11.92
C GLY A 708 7.23 -21.28 -11.42
N ALA A 709 6.99 -20.93 -10.16
CA ALA A 709 7.46 -19.68 -9.55
C ALA A 709 8.06 -19.88 -8.16
N ILE A 710 7.49 -20.77 -7.36
CA ILE A 710 7.94 -21.09 -6.00
C ILE A 710 8.24 -22.58 -5.93
N LEU A 711 9.27 -22.91 -5.15
CA LEU A 711 9.64 -24.27 -4.81
C LEU A 711 9.80 -24.37 -3.30
N PHE A 712 9.25 -25.44 -2.74
CA PHE A 712 9.54 -25.86 -1.38
C PHE A 712 10.21 -27.23 -1.44
N MET A 713 11.29 -27.39 -0.68
CA MET A 713 11.95 -28.68 -0.52
C MET A 713 12.15 -29.00 0.96
N ALA A 714 11.85 -30.23 1.36
CA ALA A 714 11.99 -30.70 2.74
C ALA A 714 12.57 -32.13 2.80
N PRO A 715 13.37 -32.47 3.83
CA PRO A 715 13.93 -33.81 4.00
C PRO A 715 12.91 -34.80 4.60
N GLY A 716 12.79 -36.02 4.09
CA GLY A 716 11.74 -36.99 4.45
C GLY A 716 11.89 -37.75 5.78
N ARG A 717 13.11 -37.86 6.35
CA ARG A 717 13.46 -38.51 7.63
C ARG A 717 14.74 -37.86 8.18
N PRO A 718 15.05 -37.89 9.50
CA PRO A 718 15.90 -36.86 10.15
C PRO A 718 17.27 -36.73 9.49
N ALA A 719 17.33 -35.83 8.52
CA ALA A 719 18.50 -35.44 7.78
C ALA A 719 18.75 -33.98 8.10
N VAL A 720 19.96 -33.70 8.54
CA VAL A 720 20.47 -32.37 8.85
C VAL A 720 20.81 -31.68 7.51
N PRO A 721 20.48 -30.40 7.27
CA PRO A 721 19.24 -29.68 7.57
C PRO A 721 18.92 -28.70 6.42
N TYR A 722 18.12 -29.09 5.43
CA TYR A 722 17.81 -28.14 4.36
C TYR A 722 16.32 -28.15 4.00
N LEU A 723 15.51 -27.44 4.79
CA LEU A 723 14.30 -26.84 4.24
C LEU A 723 14.75 -25.80 3.23
N HIS A 724 14.27 -25.86 1.99
CA HIS A 724 14.48 -24.81 1.01
C HIS A 724 13.19 -24.12 0.66
N ILE A 725 13.29 -22.79 0.59
CA ILE A 725 12.26 -21.95 -0.01
C ILE A 725 12.93 -21.25 -1.18
N GLY A 726 12.47 -21.59 -2.38
CA GLY A 726 12.98 -21.07 -3.64
C GLY A 726 12.01 -20.10 -4.29
N LEU A 727 12.53 -19.01 -4.85
CA LEU A 727 11.81 -18.12 -5.76
C LEU A 727 12.52 -18.12 -7.12
N ALA A 728 11.75 -18.37 -8.19
CA ALA A 728 12.26 -18.38 -9.55
C ALA A 728 12.65 -16.98 -10.03
N ASP A 729 13.60 -16.92 -10.98
CA ASP A 729 14.02 -15.70 -11.69
C ASP A 729 12.89 -14.96 -12.43
#